data_AF-A0A2H0XCM7-F1
#
_entry.id   AF-A0A2H0XCM7-F1
#
_cell.length_a   1.000
_cell.length_b   1.000
_cell.length_c   1.000
_cell.angle_alpha   90.00
_cell.angle_beta   90.00
_cell.angle_gamma   90.00
#
_symmetry.space_group_name_H-M   'P 1'
#
loop_
_entity.id
_entity.type
_entity.pdbx_description
1 polymer ?
#
loop_
_entity_poly.entity_id
_entity_poly.type
_entity_poly.pdbx_seq_one_letter_code
_entity_poly.pdbx_strand_id
1 'polypeptide(L)'
;MISAKTIKKTALAPTVLITHGGGFLAGHLAETLLVKNCRVVVLSNFSQHKDAYLHGLLKSPKFALFDCDINQELPNAIESVDYIFHLGNYDTFVNAQDALDLEGLLSAGVGTKNLLDLAKRSQAKFALVCPVVSQIKAKDNNKLTADEMQKYAKTLVGEYKNHWGLDVRLVNLGLLYGPGMSLARGGELGGLMQSVLDSKPMQILGDGVRKEFYLYVSDAVNGLVKSLFSQSDVQAFTLAREKPNTTLEVVYILKSLADGKVDLQFVDAPGNFLEPVVESPVYPPVWLPKIELKDGLAKTLKSFGYKPNTKSFKAGILLNQKVASTSVAPKEDLQTISVPKRPEPKINPLKLFLCRTEKNVRQVKSHVGDKIRTLLLGVIGVAILIVILLGVPLLQSYTHAKSALNNLEKYQLSISKLDSQESQKLSENAYNHLAKLEKALGKTALVFKIAGKADTHQSLLAFVESAKNFSSALHSLSLGAEPFSNLWDGVKPAGEINFNAQSFKESAQYFMDAKKALEFAQASLLGVKREDLPKNMRNDFDEYSAALAKINKNSNFLTQLALEFPQIIGFAGDKRYLLLFQNNNELRPTGGFLGSYAVVELSKGKIAKIEIDDVYNPDGQLKLSQANAEITSPEALKQALDEESLYIRNANWNPSFPASSQVINNLFKLVDGKGFDGVFAVDLYFTRDLLSVLGPVYLTAYDEEIRVDNMYERAQFHSDFDFKSGVSSKKAFITVLGGKMLESVFSLPQEKIPALLGVLYSSLEQKHLLLNLYGTHLSKYLAEKGWDGSLIDTPVDSDYLYVVNANVGGTKSNYYVKNGINYAVSSKTSDGVLRGELELTYENTQKNADWPGGPYKNYVRVLVQNGSKLTGAFLMGGQEATSLEKPSDVMGATDGVNIFDKIVITKIGKYTSFEYPVVVNPQEKVSLIFNYDLPASLSAKKDGNKYSLVWQKQPGTQNDSIRFMFVSPFGTKISLPGRINQPIPAGIVTDNVYEYKSILNSDLRLNLSYR
;
A
#
# COMPACT_ATOMS: atom_id res chain seq x y z
N MET A 1 -43.26 41.29 -25.00
CA MET A 1 -44.32 40.27 -25.18
C MET A 1 -44.28 39.79 -26.62
N ILE A 2 -44.43 38.50 -26.89
CA ILE A 2 -44.62 37.96 -28.25
C ILE A 2 -46.08 37.53 -28.37
N SER A 3 -46.71 37.77 -29.52
CA SER A 3 -48.11 37.39 -29.77
C SER A 3 -48.32 35.88 -29.60
N ALA A 4 -49.44 35.49 -28.99
CA ALA A 4 -49.71 34.13 -28.52
C ALA A 4 -49.94 33.13 -29.66
N LYS A 5 -48.85 32.63 -30.25
CA LYS A 5 -48.86 31.45 -31.13
C LYS A 5 -49.01 30.18 -30.29
N THR A 6 -50.17 29.54 -30.35
CA THR A 6 -50.41 28.23 -29.71
C THR A 6 -49.42 27.19 -30.22
N ILE A 7 -48.77 26.50 -29.30
CA ILE A 7 -47.83 25.42 -29.55
C ILE A 7 -48.61 24.11 -29.62
N LYS A 8 -48.77 23.63 -30.85
CA LYS A 8 -49.23 22.28 -31.20
C LYS A 8 -48.10 21.49 -31.85
N LYS A 9 -48.21 20.16 -31.84
CA LYS A 9 -47.41 19.24 -32.67
C LYS A 9 -47.46 19.62 -34.16
N THR A 10 -46.44 19.25 -34.93
CA THR A 10 -46.38 19.49 -36.39
C THR A 10 -45.65 18.37 -37.12
N ALA A 11 -46.26 17.83 -38.18
CA ALA A 11 -45.62 16.82 -39.04
C ALA A 11 -44.29 17.29 -39.68
N LEU A 12 -44.07 18.61 -39.81
CA LEU A 12 -42.85 19.20 -40.37
C LEU A 12 -41.62 19.14 -39.44
N ALA A 13 -41.83 19.07 -38.13
CA ALA A 13 -40.76 19.05 -37.12
C ALA A 13 -41.33 18.62 -35.75
N PRO A 14 -40.74 17.63 -35.06
CA PRO A 14 -41.18 17.23 -33.74
C PRO A 14 -41.04 18.36 -32.72
N THR A 15 -41.98 18.43 -31.78
CA THR A 15 -42.00 19.44 -30.71
C THR A 15 -41.60 18.81 -29.38
N VAL A 16 -40.44 19.19 -28.86
CA VAL A 16 -39.88 18.69 -27.59
C VAL A 16 -40.10 19.72 -26.49
N LEU A 17 -40.55 19.29 -25.32
CA LEU A 17 -40.63 20.09 -24.11
C LEU A 17 -39.56 19.66 -23.09
N ILE A 18 -38.89 20.61 -22.47
CA ILE A 18 -37.84 20.42 -21.46
C ILE A 18 -38.22 21.23 -20.21
N THR A 19 -38.14 20.64 -19.02
CA THR A 19 -38.42 21.34 -17.74
C THR A 19 -37.18 21.52 -16.88
N HIS A 20 -37.24 22.42 -15.89
CA HIS A 20 -36.06 22.93 -15.15
C HIS A 20 -35.05 23.57 -16.10
N GLY A 21 -35.57 24.34 -17.06
CA GLY A 21 -34.86 24.82 -18.23
C GLY A 21 -33.64 25.70 -18.00
N GLY A 22 -33.53 26.33 -16.82
CA GLY A 22 -32.42 27.24 -16.51
C GLY A 22 -31.06 26.54 -16.37
N GLY A 23 -31.03 25.25 -16.02
CA GLY A 23 -29.80 24.49 -15.84
C GLY A 23 -29.06 24.18 -17.14
N PHE A 24 -27.73 24.10 -17.08
CA PHE A 24 -26.86 23.94 -18.26
C PHE A 24 -27.19 22.69 -19.09
N LEU A 25 -27.57 21.57 -18.45
CA LEU A 25 -28.03 20.35 -19.14
C LEU A 25 -29.20 20.64 -20.11
N ALA A 26 -30.17 21.44 -19.68
CA ALA A 26 -31.32 21.81 -20.50
C ALA A 26 -30.88 22.67 -21.72
N GLY A 27 -29.90 23.54 -21.53
CA GLY A 27 -29.27 24.33 -22.59
C GLY A 27 -28.60 23.46 -23.66
N HIS A 28 -27.67 22.57 -23.27
CA HIS A 28 -26.98 21.64 -24.19
C HIS A 28 -27.97 20.71 -24.92
N LEU A 29 -29.01 20.22 -24.21
CA LEU A 29 -30.07 19.40 -24.79
C LEU A 29 -30.91 20.19 -25.80
N ALA A 30 -31.31 21.42 -25.47
CA ALA A 30 -32.07 22.30 -26.35
C ALA A 30 -31.28 22.65 -27.62
N GLU A 31 -30.01 23.04 -27.50
CA GLU A 31 -29.13 23.29 -28.65
C GLU A 31 -29.02 22.06 -29.54
N THR A 32 -28.74 20.89 -28.96
CA THR A 32 -28.63 19.62 -29.70
C THR A 32 -29.92 19.29 -30.45
N LEU A 33 -31.09 19.50 -29.83
CA LEU A 33 -32.39 19.23 -30.45
C LEU A 33 -32.74 20.24 -31.55
N LEU A 34 -32.38 21.52 -31.40
CA LEU A 34 -32.51 22.54 -32.45
C LEU A 34 -31.62 22.21 -33.66
N VAL A 35 -30.38 21.75 -33.43
CA VAL A 35 -29.47 21.24 -34.48
C VAL A 35 -30.03 19.97 -35.14
N LYS A 36 -30.78 19.15 -34.40
CA LYS A 36 -31.58 18.03 -34.94
C LYS A 36 -32.93 18.48 -35.56
N ASN A 37 -33.08 19.76 -35.89
CA ASN A 37 -34.20 20.35 -36.62
C ASN A 37 -35.56 20.36 -35.86
N CYS A 38 -35.59 19.94 -34.60
CA CYS A 38 -36.79 19.94 -33.76
C CYS A 38 -37.24 21.36 -33.40
N ARG A 39 -38.49 21.49 -32.95
CA ARG A 39 -39.00 22.64 -32.20
C ARG A 39 -38.81 22.36 -30.72
N VAL A 40 -38.28 23.32 -29.96
CA VAL A 40 -37.94 23.13 -28.55
C VAL A 40 -38.67 24.15 -27.69
N VAL A 41 -39.34 23.66 -26.65
CA VAL A 41 -40.10 24.42 -25.65
C VAL A 41 -39.45 24.20 -24.31
N VAL A 42 -39.16 25.26 -23.58
CA VAL A 42 -38.47 25.20 -22.30
C VAL A 42 -39.35 25.82 -21.21
N LEU A 43 -39.57 25.07 -20.12
CA LEU A 43 -40.24 25.54 -18.90
C LEU A 43 -39.20 25.75 -17.79
N SER A 44 -39.20 26.93 -17.19
CA SER A 44 -38.35 27.27 -16.05
C SER A 44 -39.07 28.30 -15.18
N ASN A 45 -39.00 28.16 -13.85
CA ASN A 45 -39.57 29.12 -12.89
C ASN A 45 -38.60 30.26 -12.52
N PHE A 46 -37.36 30.23 -13.03
CA PHE A 46 -36.26 31.18 -12.81
C PHE A 46 -35.89 31.51 -11.33
N SER A 47 -36.59 30.95 -10.33
CA SER A 47 -36.26 31.04 -8.91
C SER A 47 -34.83 30.57 -8.62
N GLN A 48 -34.39 29.55 -9.37
CA GLN A 48 -33.10 28.90 -9.18
C GLN A 48 -32.03 29.27 -10.23
N HIS A 49 -32.40 30.02 -11.29
CA HIS A 49 -31.55 30.29 -12.45
C HIS A 49 -31.84 31.66 -13.08
N LYS A 50 -30.79 32.46 -13.27
CA LYS A 50 -30.83 33.68 -14.13
C LYS A 50 -29.78 33.58 -15.25
N ASP A 51 -29.52 32.37 -15.71
CA ASP A 51 -28.36 32.03 -16.53
C ASP A 51 -28.49 32.53 -17.97
N ALA A 52 -27.46 33.25 -18.43
CA ALA A 52 -27.40 33.84 -19.76
C ALA A 52 -27.36 32.79 -20.90
N TYR A 53 -27.19 31.52 -20.58
CA TYR A 53 -26.98 30.41 -21.51
C TYR A 53 -28.14 30.27 -22.53
N LEU A 54 -29.40 30.41 -22.07
CA LEU A 54 -30.56 30.32 -22.97
C LEU A 54 -30.75 31.55 -23.88
N HIS A 55 -30.15 32.71 -23.58
CA HIS A 55 -30.36 33.91 -24.39
C HIS A 55 -29.82 33.78 -25.82
N GLY A 56 -28.83 32.91 -26.06
CA GLY A 56 -28.39 32.56 -27.41
C GLY A 56 -29.49 31.87 -28.22
N LEU A 57 -30.24 30.96 -27.58
CA LEU A 57 -31.27 30.13 -28.22
C LEU A 57 -32.55 30.91 -28.57
N LEU A 58 -32.84 32.02 -27.87
CA LEU A 58 -33.96 32.93 -28.17
C LEU A 58 -33.91 33.53 -29.59
N LYS A 59 -32.75 33.49 -30.26
CA LYS A 59 -32.60 33.89 -31.67
C LYS A 59 -33.17 32.87 -32.67
N SER A 60 -33.43 31.63 -32.23
CA SER A 60 -33.96 30.57 -33.09
C SER A 60 -35.49 30.66 -33.20
N PRO A 61 -36.07 30.72 -34.42
CA PRO A 61 -37.52 30.71 -34.61
C PRO A 61 -38.17 29.36 -34.27
N LYS A 62 -37.37 28.35 -33.89
CA LYS A 62 -37.83 27.03 -33.42
C LYS A 62 -37.76 26.87 -31.90
N PHE A 63 -37.30 27.88 -31.17
CA PHE A 63 -37.16 27.86 -29.71
C PHE A 63 -38.25 28.70 -29.03
N ALA A 64 -38.78 28.22 -27.91
CA ALA A 64 -39.69 28.95 -27.04
C ALA A 64 -39.33 28.71 -25.56
N LEU A 65 -39.43 29.75 -24.75
CA LEU A 65 -39.10 29.74 -23.32
C LEU A 65 -40.25 30.38 -22.55
N PHE A 66 -40.78 29.66 -21.56
CA PHE A 66 -41.84 30.12 -20.68
C PHE A 66 -41.32 30.23 -19.25
N ASP A 67 -41.59 31.38 -18.64
CA ASP A 67 -41.57 31.54 -17.18
C ASP A 67 -42.77 30.79 -16.60
N CYS A 68 -42.51 29.70 -15.89
CA CYS A 68 -43.53 28.75 -15.43
C CYS A 68 -42.99 27.86 -14.31
N ASP A 69 -43.69 27.88 -13.18
CA ASP A 69 -43.62 26.84 -12.16
C ASP A 69 -44.51 25.65 -12.55
N ILE A 70 -43.89 24.47 -12.72
CA ILE A 70 -44.59 23.24 -13.11
C ILE A 70 -45.55 22.71 -12.02
N ASN A 71 -45.39 23.17 -10.77
CA ASN A 71 -46.30 22.86 -9.67
C ASN A 71 -47.69 23.50 -9.86
N GLN A 72 -47.78 24.51 -10.74
CA GLN A 72 -49.00 25.21 -11.10
C GLN A 72 -49.52 24.69 -12.46
N GLU A 73 -50.65 25.22 -12.93
CA GLU A 73 -51.18 24.83 -14.24
C GLU A 73 -50.24 25.21 -15.39
N LEU A 74 -49.93 24.25 -16.25
CA LEU A 74 -49.04 24.46 -17.40
C LEU A 74 -49.66 25.46 -18.40
N PRO A 75 -48.88 26.36 -19.01
CA PRO A 75 -49.42 27.45 -19.84
C PRO A 75 -50.35 26.95 -20.94
N ASN A 76 -51.56 27.53 -21.02
CA ASN A 76 -52.57 27.21 -22.04
C ASN A 76 -52.10 27.42 -23.50
N ALA A 77 -50.96 28.09 -23.71
CA ALA A 77 -50.29 28.16 -24.99
C ALA A 77 -49.67 26.82 -25.44
N ILE A 78 -49.50 25.83 -24.55
CA ILE A 78 -48.88 24.52 -24.81
C ILE A 78 -49.97 23.46 -24.87
N GLU A 79 -50.54 23.28 -26.05
CA GLU A 79 -51.66 22.37 -26.28
C GLU A 79 -51.18 20.91 -26.36
N SER A 80 -50.19 20.65 -27.22
CA SER A 80 -49.66 19.31 -27.48
C SER A 80 -48.18 19.31 -27.89
N VAL A 81 -47.45 18.29 -27.42
CA VAL A 81 -46.01 18.08 -27.69
C VAL A 81 -45.70 16.62 -28.00
N ASP A 82 -44.60 16.33 -28.69
CA ASP A 82 -44.23 14.97 -29.10
C ASP A 82 -43.38 14.24 -28.06
N TYR A 83 -42.54 15.01 -27.36
CA TYR A 83 -41.50 14.50 -26.47
C TYR A 83 -41.39 15.39 -25.25
N ILE A 84 -41.25 14.80 -24.06
CA ILE A 84 -41.07 15.52 -22.80
C ILE A 84 -39.82 15.00 -22.08
N PHE A 85 -38.88 15.90 -21.78
CA PHE A 85 -37.75 15.66 -20.88
C PHE A 85 -38.00 16.39 -19.56
N HIS A 86 -38.46 15.66 -18.55
CA HIS A 86 -38.57 16.16 -17.19
C HIS A 86 -37.24 15.95 -16.46
N LEU A 87 -36.44 17.01 -16.34
CA LEU A 87 -35.08 16.94 -15.79
C LEU A 87 -35.03 16.90 -14.25
N GLY A 88 -36.15 16.60 -13.58
CA GLY A 88 -36.22 16.23 -12.15
C GLY A 88 -35.41 17.11 -11.20
N ASN A 89 -35.47 18.43 -11.36
CA ASN A 89 -34.68 19.45 -10.65
C ASN A 89 -33.20 19.05 -10.37
N TYR A 90 -32.52 18.47 -11.37
CA TYR A 90 -31.20 17.82 -11.25
C TYR A 90 -30.17 18.60 -10.39
N ASP A 91 -29.99 19.89 -10.67
CA ASP A 91 -29.00 20.74 -9.98
C ASP A 91 -29.31 20.92 -8.47
N THR A 92 -30.55 20.74 -8.03
CA THR A 92 -30.89 20.79 -6.59
C THR A 92 -30.44 19.53 -5.87
N PHE A 93 -30.63 18.35 -6.47
CA PHE A 93 -30.18 17.08 -5.90
C PHE A 93 -28.65 17.01 -5.72
N VAL A 94 -27.87 17.64 -6.61
CA VAL A 94 -26.40 17.69 -6.51
C VAL A 94 -25.92 18.55 -5.33
N ASN A 95 -26.75 19.47 -4.83
CA ASN A 95 -26.40 20.42 -3.75
C ASN A 95 -27.17 20.19 -2.45
N ALA A 96 -27.99 19.13 -2.36
CA ALA A 96 -28.84 18.83 -1.21
C ALA A 96 -28.05 18.23 -0.03
N GLN A 97 -27.14 19.01 0.57
CA GLN A 97 -26.31 18.55 1.69
C GLN A 97 -27.06 18.45 3.03
N ASP A 98 -28.17 19.17 3.26
CA ASP A 98 -28.80 19.19 4.60
C ASP A 98 -30.35 19.29 4.69
N ALA A 99 -31.07 19.58 3.60
CA ALA A 99 -32.54 19.69 3.64
C ALA A 99 -33.23 19.30 2.33
N LEU A 100 -34.41 18.66 2.44
CA LEU A 100 -35.46 18.80 1.43
C LEU A 100 -36.16 20.14 1.65
N ASP A 101 -36.52 20.81 0.57
CA ASP A 101 -37.50 21.89 0.58
C ASP A 101 -38.87 21.43 0.06
N LEU A 102 -39.87 22.29 0.23
CA LEU A 102 -41.23 22.04 -0.25
C LEU A 102 -41.32 22.16 -1.79
N GLU A 103 -40.47 22.98 -2.42
CA GLU A 103 -40.46 23.18 -3.88
C GLU A 103 -40.06 21.88 -4.61
N GLY A 104 -39.04 21.18 -4.12
CA GLY A 104 -38.61 19.88 -4.63
C GLY A 104 -39.65 18.77 -4.43
N LEU A 105 -40.26 18.68 -3.25
CA LEU A 105 -41.34 17.71 -2.97
C LEU A 105 -42.55 17.93 -3.89
N LEU A 106 -42.99 19.18 -4.06
CA LEU A 106 -44.06 19.51 -5.00
C LEU A 106 -43.64 19.21 -6.45
N SER A 107 -42.41 19.53 -6.83
CA SER A 107 -41.88 19.28 -8.17
C SER A 107 -41.87 17.80 -8.53
N ALA A 108 -41.49 16.94 -7.59
CA ALA A 108 -41.46 15.48 -7.73
C ALA A 108 -42.86 14.82 -7.70
N GLY A 109 -43.90 15.57 -7.32
CA GLY A 109 -45.27 15.10 -7.23
C GLY A 109 -46.22 15.85 -8.15
N VAL A 110 -46.65 17.04 -7.75
CA VAL A 110 -47.58 17.90 -8.51
C VAL A 110 -46.95 18.29 -9.86
N GLY A 111 -45.69 18.72 -9.86
CA GLY A 111 -44.95 19.05 -11.09
C GLY A 111 -44.86 17.87 -12.06
N THR A 112 -44.36 16.73 -11.59
CA THR A 112 -44.31 15.48 -12.37
C THR A 112 -45.71 15.06 -12.88
N LYS A 113 -46.75 15.11 -12.04
CA LYS A 113 -48.15 14.80 -12.42
C LYS A 113 -48.66 15.71 -13.54
N ASN A 114 -48.49 17.02 -13.43
CA ASN A 114 -48.97 17.99 -14.42
C ASN A 114 -48.34 17.74 -15.80
N LEU A 115 -47.07 17.33 -15.82
CA LEU A 115 -46.34 16.96 -17.04
C LEU A 115 -46.77 15.58 -17.59
N LEU A 116 -47.13 14.62 -16.74
CA LEU A 116 -47.71 13.34 -17.14
C LEU A 116 -49.13 13.49 -17.70
N ASP A 117 -49.93 14.41 -17.19
CA ASP A 117 -51.24 14.76 -17.77
C ASP A 117 -51.09 15.45 -19.14
N LEU A 118 -50.06 16.28 -19.33
CA LEU A 118 -49.67 16.77 -20.66
C LEU A 118 -49.16 15.64 -21.58
N ALA A 119 -48.37 14.69 -21.06
CA ALA A 119 -47.92 13.53 -21.83
C ALA A 119 -49.11 12.70 -22.34
N LYS A 120 -50.06 12.41 -21.44
CA LYS A 120 -51.32 11.71 -21.72
C LYS A 120 -52.17 12.43 -22.76
N ARG A 121 -52.48 13.73 -22.58
CA ARG A 121 -53.31 14.49 -23.54
C ARG A 121 -52.64 14.66 -24.91
N SER A 122 -51.31 14.57 -24.95
CA SER A 122 -50.53 14.69 -26.19
C SER A 122 -50.20 13.36 -26.86
N GLN A 123 -50.35 12.21 -26.18
CA GLN A 123 -49.66 10.97 -26.55
C GLN A 123 -48.15 11.22 -26.80
N ALA A 124 -47.48 11.90 -25.86
CA ALA A 124 -46.04 12.17 -25.91
C ALA A 124 -45.23 11.05 -25.28
N LYS A 125 -44.00 10.79 -25.77
CA LYS A 125 -43.04 10.01 -24.97
C LYS A 125 -42.48 10.88 -23.84
N PHE A 126 -42.29 10.29 -22.66
CA PHE A 126 -41.92 11.02 -21.44
C PHE A 126 -40.66 10.43 -20.81
N ALA A 127 -39.60 11.23 -20.67
CA ALA A 127 -38.41 10.88 -19.88
C ALA A 127 -38.41 11.61 -18.53
N LEU A 128 -38.37 10.85 -17.43
CA LEU A 128 -37.95 11.35 -16.12
C LEU A 128 -36.45 11.13 -15.99
N VAL A 129 -35.70 12.19 -15.67
CA VAL A 129 -34.27 12.12 -15.39
C VAL A 129 -34.02 12.32 -13.90
N CYS A 130 -33.19 11.48 -13.30
CA CYS A 130 -32.81 11.57 -11.89
C CYS A 130 -31.31 11.31 -11.72
N PRO A 131 -30.63 11.94 -10.75
CA PRO A 131 -29.20 11.71 -10.55
C PRO A 131 -28.88 10.39 -9.85
N VAL A 132 -27.76 9.77 -10.25
CA VAL A 132 -27.02 8.78 -9.46
C VAL A 132 -26.13 9.56 -8.49
N VAL A 133 -26.44 9.48 -7.20
CA VAL A 133 -25.71 10.17 -6.11
C VAL A 133 -25.37 9.18 -4.99
N SER A 134 -24.23 9.38 -4.32
CA SER A 134 -23.95 8.74 -3.04
C SER A 134 -25.02 9.11 -2.00
N GLN A 135 -25.34 8.18 -1.10
CA GLN A 135 -26.37 8.41 -0.08
C GLN A 135 -25.71 8.95 1.19
N ILE A 136 -26.20 10.09 1.69
CA ILE A 136 -25.86 10.55 3.05
C ILE A 136 -26.77 9.79 4.02
N LYS A 137 -26.19 8.93 4.86
CA LYS A 137 -26.90 8.47 6.06
C LYS A 137 -26.91 9.61 7.08
N ALA A 138 -28.06 10.26 7.23
CA ALA A 138 -28.28 11.20 8.32
C ALA A 138 -27.99 10.51 9.67
N LYS A 139 -27.36 11.23 10.62
CA LYS A 139 -27.12 10.73 11.98
C LYS A 139 -28.42 10.50 12.79
N ASP A 140 -29.55 10.98 12.28
CA ASP A 140 -30.89 10.84 12.85
C ASP A 140 -31.80 10.18 11.81
N ASN A 141 -32.38 9.02 12.15
CA ASN A 141 -33.20 8.21 11.25
C ASN A 141 -34.53 8.87 10.84
N ASN A 142 -34.85 10.07 11.37
CA ASN A 142 -36.10 10.78 11.11
C ASN A 142 -36.01 11.90 10.05
N LYS A 143 -34.81 12.22 9.52
CA LYS A 143 -34.70 13.12 8.36
C LYS A 143 -35.05 12.37 7.07
N LEU A 144 -36.11 12.81 6.39
CA LEU A 144 -36.38 12.43 5.00
C LEU A 144 -35.19 12.79 4.09
N THR A 145 -35.03 12.07 2.99
CA THR A 145 -33.88 12.12 2.10
C THR A 145 -34.27 12.34 0.63
N ALA A 146 -33.33 12.85 -0.16
CA ALA A 146 -33.56 13.11 -1.58
C ALA A 146 -33.83 11.81 -2.40
N ASP A 147 -33.35 10.66 -1.92
CA ASP A 147 -33.66 9.34 -2.51
C ASP A 147 -35.17 9.01 -2.44
N GLU A 148 -35.85 9.35 -1.34
CA GLU A 148 -37.30 9.14 -1.20
C GLU A 148 -38.09 10.03 -2.17
N MET A 149 -37.64 11.27 -2.39
CA MET A 149 -38.20 12.16 -3.41
C MET A 149 -38.06 11.57 -4.82
N GLN A 150 -36.89 11.00 -5.16
CA GLN A 150 -36.71 10.30 -6.44
C GLN A 150 -37.60 9.05 -6.55
N LYS A 151 -37.69 8.24 -5.49
CA LYS A 151 -38.52 7.03 -5.44
C LYS A 151 -39.99 7.35 -5.64
N TYR A 152 -40.48 8.44 -5.06
CA TYR A 152 -41.84 8.93 -5.25
C TYR A 152 -42.11 9.31 -6.72
N ALA A 153 -41.27 10.14 -7.33
CA ALA A 153 -41.40 10.53 -8.73
C ALA A 153 -41.33 9.33 -9.69
N LYS A 154 -40.37 8.40 -9.48
CA LYS A 154 -40.23 7.18 -10.28
C LYS A 154 -41.47 6.27 -10.16
N THR A 155 -42.03 6.14 -8.96
CA THR A 155 -43.28 5.39 -8.71
C THR A 155 -44.47 6.03 -9.42
N LEU A 156 -44.64 7.35 -9.29
CA LEU A 156 -45.73 8.10 -9.95
C LEU A 156 -45.72 7.95 -11.48
N VAL A 157 -44.54 8.02 -12.10
CA VAL A 157 -44.36 7.78 -13.55
C VAL A 157 -44.67 6.32 -13.91
N GLY A 158 -44.25 5.36 -13.08
CA GLY A 158 -44.58 3.94 -13.24
C GLY A 158 -46.08 3.68 -13.25
N GLU A 159 -46.81 4.23 -12.28
CA GLU A 159 -48.26 4.06 -12.18
C GLU A 159 -49.02 4.77 -13.32
N TYR A 160 -48.58 5.95 -13.74
CA TYR A 160 -49.16 6.61 -14.92
C TYR A 160 -48.99 5.77 -16.20
N LYS A 161 -47.85 5.09 -16.36
CA LYS A 161 -47.63 4.13 -17.46
C LYS A 161 -48.49 2.87 -17.29
N ASN A 162 -48.56 2.28 -16.09
CA ASN A 162 -49.35 1.08 -15.82
C ASN A 162 -50.86 1.31 -16.05
N HIS A 163 -51.39 2.46 -15.64
CA HIS A 163 -52.82 2.80 -15.77
C HIS A 163 -53.22 3.38 -17.13
N TRP A 164 -52.33 4.07 -17.86
CA TRP A 164 -52.69 4.82 -19.08
C TRP A 164 -51.85 4.47 -20.32
N GLY A 165 -50.96 3.48 -20.24
CA GLY A 165 -50.18 3.00 -21.40
C GLY A 165 -49.17 4.00 -21.95
N LEU A 166 -48.69 4.95 -21.13
CA LEU A 166 -47.74 5.97 -21.56
C LEU A 166 -46.37 5.39 -21.91
N ASP A 167 -45.75 5.88 -22.98
CA ASP A 167 -44.41 5.49 -23.41
C ASP A 167 -43.35 6.26 -22.60
N VAL A 168 -43.00 5.73 -21.43
CA VAL A 168 -42.12 6.37 -20.44
C VAL A 168 -40.70 5.82 -20.47
N ARG A 169 -39.73 6.66 -20.08
CA ARG A 169 -38.35 6.30 -19.79
C ARG A 169 -37.94 6.88 -18.43
N LEU A 170 -37.36 6.04 -17.58
CA LEU A 170 -36.67 6.43 -16.37
C LEU A 170 -35.17 6.46 -16.68
N VAL A 171 -34.50 7.59 -16.42
CA VAL A 171 -33.07 7.74 -16.73
C VAL A 171 -32.32 8.15 -15.47
N ASN A 172 -31.56 7.22 -14.90
CA ASN A 172 -30.59 7.53 -13.85
C ASN A 172 -29.33 8.13 -14.52
N LEU A 173 -28.78 9.21 -13.99
CA LEU A 173 -27.74 10.00 -14.67
C LEU A 173 -26.59 10.36 -13.71
N GLY A 174 -25.35 9.97 -14.05
CA GLY A 174 -24.16 10.32 -13.28
C GLY A 174 -23.93 11.84 -13.15
N LEU A 175 -23.22 12.26 -12.10
CA LEU A 175 -22.90 13.66 -11.77
C LEU A 175 -22.36 14.43 -12.98
N LEU A 176 -23.12 15.42 -13.43
CA LEU A 176 -22.80 16.17 -14.64
C LEU A 176 -21.75 17.26 -14.41
N TYR A 177 -20.87 17.38 -15.40
CA TYR A 177 -19.93 18.48 -15.52
C TYR A 177 -19.71 18.83 -17.00
N GLY A 178 -19.37 20.09 -17.26
CA GLY A 178 -19.15 20.57 -18.62
C GLY A 178 -19.26 22.10 -18.77
N PRO A 179 -19.00 22.63 -19.97
CA PRO A 179 -19.11 24.05 -20.25
C PRO A 179 -20.49 24.62 -19.88
N GLY A 180 -20.50 25.74 -19.15
CA GLY A 180 -21.72 26.42 -18.71
C GLY A 180 -22.35 25.91 -17.41
N MET A 181 -21.77 24.89 -16.74
CA MET A 181 -22.18 24.53 -15.39
C MET A 181 -21.94 25.67 -14.39
N SER A 182 -22.65 25.67 -13.26
CA SER A 182 -22.35 26.57 -12.13
C SER A 182 -21.39 25.88 -11.16
N LEU A 183 -20.30 26.54 -10.79
CA LEU A 183 -19.32 26.00 -9.83
C LEU A 183 -19.85 26.02 -8.40
N ALA A 184 -20.53 27.09 -8.00
CA ALA A 184 -21.19 27.21 -6.70
C ALA A 184 -22.39 26.26 -6.51
N ARG A 185 -22.90 25.68 -7.61
CA ARG A 185 -23.92 24.61 -7.61
C ARG A 185 -23.39 23.30 -8.22
N GLY A 186 -22.07 23.11 -8.30
CA GLY A 186 -21.45 21.93 -8.90
C GLY A 186 -21.12 20.82 -7.89
N GLY A 187 -21.66 20.89 -6.68
CA GLY A 187 -21.28 20.01 -5.57
C GLY A 187 -19.77 20.06 -5.26
N GLU A 188 -19.23 18.93 -4.81
CA GLU A 188 -17.81 18.78 -4.43
C GLU A 188 -16.86 19.11 -5.60
N LEU A 189 -17.14 18.58 -6.81
CA LEU A 189 -16.37 18.89 -8.02
C LEU A 189 -16.41 20.38 -8.39
N GLY A 190 -17.55 21.06 -8.20
CA GLY A 190 -17.68 22.50 -8.39
C GLY A 190 -16.75 23.30 -7.48
N GLY A 191 -16.70 22.95 -6.19
CA GLY A 191 -15.78 23.53 -5.21
C GLY A 191 -14.31 23.27 -5.54
N LEU A 192 -13.95 22.04 -5.92
CA LEU A 192 -12.60 21.68 -6.34
C LEU A 192 -12.12 22.47 -7.57
N MET A 193 -12.99 22.62 -8.59
CA MET A 193 -12.68 23.46 -9.75
C MET A 193 -12.60 24.95 -9.39
N GLN A 194 -13.42 25.45 -8.46
CA GLN A 194 -13.29 26.83 -7.98
C GLN A 194 -11.95 27.05 -7.28
N SER A 195 -11.45 26.11 -6.46
CA SER A 195 -10.10 26.19 -5.88
C SER A 195 -9.00 26.26 -6.96
N VAL A 196 -9.13 25.53 -8.07
CA VAL A 196 -8.18 25.60 -9.20
C VAL A 196 -8.22 26.97 -9.90
N LEU A 197 -9.41 27.54 -10.12
CA LEU A 197 -9.55 28.88 -10.71
C LEU A 197 -9.02 29.99 -9.79
N ASP A 198 -9.32 29.89 -8.49
CA ASP A 198 -8.92 30.86 -7.46
C ASP A 198 -7.45 30.72 -7.03
N SER A 199 -6.74 29.67 -7.49
CA SER A 199 -5.41 29.27 -7.01
C SER A 199 -5.34 29.04 -5.48
N LYS A 200 -6.42 28.48 -4.91
CA LYS A 200 -6.55 28.11 -3.49
C LYS A 200 -6.31 26.61 -3.29
N PRO A 201 -5.99 26.15 -2.06
CA PRO A 201 -5.97 24.72 -1.75
C PRO A 201 -7.28 24.02 -2.13
N MET A 202 -7.18 22.82 -2.69
CA MET A 202 -8.34 21.94 -2.89
C MET A 202 -8.66 21.24 -1.57
N GLN A 203 -9.86 21.49 -1.05
CA GLN A 203 -10.36 20.85 0.16
C GLN A 203 -10.95 19.47 -0.16
N ILE A 204 -10.46 18.44 0.53
CA ILE A 204 -10.87 17.04 0.39
C ILE A 204 -11.70 16.68 1.61
N LEU A 205 -12.95 16.27 1.42
CA LEU A 205 -13.82 15.85 2.52
C LEU A 205 -13.41 14.46 3.03
N GLY A 206 -13.16 14.34 4.33
CA GLY A 206 -12.75 13.12 4.98
C GLY A 206 -11.33 12.67 4.59
N ASP A 207 -11.21 11.41 4.17
CA ASP A 207 -10.00 10.80 3.62
C ASP A 207 -9.95 10.84 2.08
N GLY A 208 -11.01 11.33 1.42
CA GLY A 208 -11.12 11.44 -0.03
C GLY A 208 -11.37 10.13 -0.77
N VAL A 209 -11.72 9.03 -0.09
CA VAL A 209 -12.06 7.74 -0.71
C VAL A 209 -13.51 7.65 -1.20
N ARG A 210 -14.33 8.69 -0.93
CA ARG A 210 -15.72 8.82 -1.40
C ARG A 210 -15.79 8.64 -2.92
N LYS A 211 -16.67 7.74 -3.37
CA LYS A 211 -16.90 7.42 -4.80
C LYS A 211 -18.09 8.17 -5.39
N GLU A 212 -17.97 8.63 -6.64
CA GLU A 212 -19.02 9.28 -7.43
C GLU A 212 -18.91 8.93 -8.93
N PHE A 213 -20.05 8.92 -9.63
CA PHE A 213 -20.09 8.61 -11.07
C PHE A 213 -20.16 9.89 -11.92
N TYR A 214 -19.02 10.44 -12.35
CA TYR A 214 -19.02 11.64 -13.20
C TYR A 214 -19.34 11.32 -14.67
N LEU A 215 -20.16 12.17 -15.31
CA LEU A 215 -20.47 12.07 -16.74
C LEU A 215 -20.41 13.45 -17.42
N TYR A 216 -19.69 13.52 -18.55
CA TYR A 216 -19.53 14.77 -19.29
C TYR A 216 -20.81 15.13 -20.07
N VAL A 217 -21.19 16.40 -20.06
CA VAL A 217 -22.50 16.88 -20.54
C VAL A 217 -22.88 16.46 -21.97
N SER A 218 -21.92 16.37 -22.91
CA SER A 218 -22.24 15.92 -24.29
C SER A 218 -22.63 14.46 -24.38
N ASP A 219 -22.05 13.61 -23.53
CA ASP A 219 -22.32 12.17 -23.51
C ASP A 219 -23.66 11.90 -22.81
N ALA A 220 -23.95 12.66 -21.74
CA ALA A 220 -25.26 12.71 -21.10
C ALA A 220 -26.37 13.10 -22.08
N VAL A 221 -26.20 14.19 -22.84
CA VAL A 221 -27.18 14.61 -23.86
C VAL A 221 -27.32 13.58 -24.98
N ASN A 222 -26.22 12.96 -25.43
CA ASN A 222 -26.30 11.86 -26.41
C ASN A 222 -27.08 10.65 -25.88
N GLY A 223 -26.91 10.34 -24.59
CA GLY A 223 -27.60 9.25 -23.91
C GLY A 223 -29.08 9.54 -23.71
N LEU A 224 -29.44 10.73 -23.22
CA LEU A 224 -30.84 11.16 -23.03
C LEU A 224 -31.65 11.08 -24.33
N VAL A 225 -31.07 11.55 -25.43
CA VAL A 225 -31.67 11.43 -26.76
C VAL A 225 -31.85 9.95 -27.14
N LYS A 226 -30.81 9.11 -27.02
CA LYS A 226 -30.92 7.67 -27.34
C LYS A 226 -31.92 6.93 -26.45
N SER A 227 -32.01 7.26 -25.15
CA SER A 227 -32.98 6.67 -24.22
C SER A 227 -34.43 6.91 -24.67
N LEU A 228 -34.78 8.15 -25.02
CA LEU A 228 -36.15 8.50 -25.43
C LEU A 228 -36.52 7.96 -26.82
N PHE A 229 -35.57 7.95 -27.76
CA PHE A 229 -35.77 7.41 -29.11
C PHE A 229 -35.52 5.89 -29.21
N SER A 230 -35.22 5.21 -28.10
CA SER A 230 -35.04 3.75 -28.06
C SER A 230 -36.36 3.02 -28.36
N GLN A 231 -36.27 2.07 -29.29
CA GLN A 231 -37.34 1.12 -29.65
C GLN A 231 -37.30 -0.16 -28.80
N SER A 232 -36.50 -0.18 -27.74
CA SER A 232 -36.42 -1.32 -26.81
C SER A 232 -37.55 -1.27 -25.79
N ASP A 233 -38.02 -2.44 -25.36
CA ASP A 233 -38.92 -2.61 -24.21
C ASP A 233 -38.28 -2.18 -22.88
N VAL A 234 -36.96 -1.97 -22.83
CA VAL A 234 -36.25 -1.44 -21.67
C VAL A 234 -36.67 0.00 -21.38
N GLN A 235 -37.24 0.21 -20.18
CA GLN A 235 -37.82 1.49 -19.76
C GLN A 235 -36.98 2.22 -18.72
N ALA A 236 -36.02 1.55 -18.08
CA ALA A 236 -35.07 2.14 -17.16
C ALA A 236 -33.65 2.07 -17.76
N PHE A 237 -32.99 3.21 -17.88
CA PHE A 237 -31.61 3.33 -18.34
C PHE A 237 -30.74 4.02 -17.29
N THR A 238 -29.48 3.61 -17.18
CA THR A 238 -28.48 4.28 -16.32
C THR A 238 -27.35 4.83 -17.19
N LEU A 239 -27.33 6.15 -17.33
CA LEU A 239 -26.31 6.90 -18.05
C LEU A 239 -25.21 7.31 -17.05
N ALA A 240 -24.25 6.42 -16.86
CA ALA A 240 -23.05 6.62 -16.04
C ALA A 240 -21.86 5.93 -16.70
N ARG A 241 -20.63 6.16 -16.20
CA ARG A 241 -19.52 5.23 -16.45
C ARG A 241 -19.75 3.92 -15.69
N GLU A 242 -19.11 2.84 -16.13
CA GLU A 242 -19.24 1.53 -15.48
C GLU A 242 -18.68 1.54 -14.05
N LYS A 243 -17.60 2.28 -13.82
CA LYS A 243 -16.91 2.38 -12.53
C LYS A 243 -16.85 3.85 -12.07
N PRO A 244 -17.00 4.13 -10.76
CA PRO A 244 -16.98 5.48 -10.21
C PRO A 244 -15.55 5.97 -9.94
N ASN A 245 -15.39 7.29 -9.91
CA ASN A 245 -14.18 7.99 -9.45
C ASN A 245 -14.21 8.22 -7.95
N THR A 246 -13.05 8.35 -7.32
CA THR A 246 -12.95 8.95 -5.98
C THR A 246 -12.62 10.44 -6.00
N THR A 247 -12.90 11.14 -4.89
CA THR A 247 -12.43 12.51 -4.69
C THR A 247 -10.92 12.62 -4.91
N LEU A 248 -10.10 11.68 -4.39
CA LEU A 248 -8.65 11.67 -4.63
C LEU A 248 -8.29 11.59 -6.12
N GLU A 249 -8.92 10.71 -6.91
CA GLU A 249 -8.69 10.66 -8.36
C GLU A 249 -9.01 12.00 -9.04
N VAL A 250 -10.19 12.57 -8.76
CA VAL A 250 -10.64 13.85 -9.33
C VAL A 250 -9.66 14.96 -8.98
N VAL A 251 -9.20 15.00 -7.73
CA VAL A 251 -8.24 15.98 -7.21
C VAL A 251 -6.87 15.84 -7.87
N TYR A 252 -6.34 14.63 -8.05
CA TYR A 252 -5.06 14.45 -8.77
C TYR A 252 -5.20 14.78 -10.26
N ILE A 253 -6.34 14.50 -10.89
CA ILE A 253 -6.62 14.92 -12.28
C ILE A 253 -6.67 16.45 -12.38
N LEU A 254 -7.42 17.13 -11.51
CA LEU A 254 -7.48 18.60 -11.45
C LEU A 254 -6.10 19.22 -11.15
N LYS A 255 -5.34 18.66 -10.21
CA LYS A 255 -3.95 19.08 -9.92
C LYS A 255 -3.00 18.82 -11.09
N SER A 256 -3.29 17.88 -11.99
CA SER A 256 -2.54 17.71 -13.25
C SER A 256 -2.89 18.75 -14.31
N LEU A 257 -4.08 19.35 -14.24
CA LEU A 257 -4.60 20.37 -15.17
C LEU A 257 -4.38 21.82 -14.67
N ALA A 258 -3.94 22.00 -13.42
CA ALA A 258 -3.69 23.31 -12.85
C ALA A 258 -2.31 23.87 -13.23
N ASP A 259 -2.27 25.17 -13.52
CA ASP A 259 -1.04 25.96 -13.52
C ASP A 259 -0.61 26.24 -12.06
N GLY A 260 0.70 26.15 -11.79
CA GLY A 260 1.26 26.39 -10.46
C GLY A 260 1.04 25.26 -9.44
N LYS A 261 1.31 25.56 -8.16
CA LYS A 261 1.22 24.60 -7.05
C LYS A 261 -0.12 24.74 -6.33
N VAL A 262 -1.14 24.03 -6.81
CA VAL A 262 -2.38 23.84 -6.07
C VAL A 262 -2.16 22.79 -4.98
N ASP A 263 -2.23 23.23 -3.73
CA ASP A 263 -2.09 22.38 -2.54
C ASP A 263 -3.36 21.58 -2.26
N LEU A 264 -3.21 20.46 -1.54
CA LEU A 264 -4.31 19.61 -1.11
C LEU A 264 -4.47 19.73 0.41
N GLN A 265 -5.70 19.80 0.90
CA GLN A 265 -6.01 19.91 2.33
C GLN A 265 -7.18 18.96 2.67
N PHE A 266 -6.95 17.99 3.55
CA PHE A 266 -8.03 17.18 4.11
C PHE A 266 -8.78 17.96 5.18
N VAL A 267 -10.12 17.85 5.20
CA VAL A 267 -11.01 18.49 6.17
C VAL A 267 -12.11 17.51 6.60
N ASP A 268 -12.67 17.67 7.80
CA ASP A 268 -13.65 16.72 8.35
C ASP A 268 -14.92 16.63 7.49
N ALA A 269 -15.44 15.40 7.35
CA ALA A 269 -16.67 15.14 6.58
C ALA A 269 -17.94 15.40 7.44
N PRO A 270 -19.04 15.92 6.85
CA PRO A 270 -20.28 16.20 7.60
C PRO A 270 -21.01 14.94 8.08
N GLY A 271 -20.72 13.76 7.53
CA GLY A 271 -21.30 12.48 7.93
C GLY A 271 -20.76 11.29 7.15
N ASN A 272 -21.28 10.10 7.45
CA ASN A 272 -20.87 8.86 6.78
C ASN A 272 -21.60 8.75 5.43
N PHE A 273 -20.86 8.94 4.34
CA PHE A 273 -21.32 8.68 2.98
C PHE A 273 -21.41 7.16 2.73
N LEU A 274 -22.49 6.71 2.08
CA LEU A 274 -22.58 5.38 1.47
C LEU A 274 -22.17 5.47 0.01
N GLU A 275 -21.46 4.45 -0.50
CA GLU A 275 -21.09 4.39 -1.92
C GLU A 275 -22.33 4.40 -2.83
N PRO A 276 -22.30 5.11 -3.97
CA PRO A 276 -23.39 5.10 -4.93
C PRO A 276 -23.53 3.71 -5.55
N VAL A 277 -24.67 3.05 -5.30
CA VAL A 277 -24.93 1.71 -5.84
C VAL A 277 -25.48 1.82 -7.27
N VAL A 278 -24.70 1.31 -8.23
CA VAL A 278 -25.14 1.10 -9.62
C VAL A 278 -25.03 -0.39 -9.94
N GLU A 279 -26.08 -1.14 -9.63
CA GLU A 279 -26.19 -2.54 -10.05
C GLU A 279 -26.42 -2.61 -11.57
N SER A 280 -25.45 -3.16 -12.30
CA SER A 280 -25.50 -3.47 -13.75
C SER A 280 -26.14 -2.37 -14.61
N PRO A 281 -25.39 -1.30 -14.97
CA PRO A 281 -25.96 -0.15 -15.67
C PRO A 281 -26.52 -0.53 -17.04
N VAL A 282 -27.85 -0.43 -17.18
CA VAL A 282 -28.55 -0.72 -18.43
C VAL A 282 -28.42 0.48 -19.37
N TYR A 283 -27.62 0.36 -20.42
CA TYR A 283 -27.39 1.42 -21.41
C TYR A 283 -28.41 1.39 -22.55
N PRO A 284 -28.81 2.55 -23.12
CA PRO A 284 -29.62 2.56 -24.34
C PRO A 284 -28.79 2.09 -25.54
N PRO A 285 -29.42 1.49 -26.58
CA PRO A 285 -28.69 0.86 -27.68
C PRO A 285 -27.65 1.76 -28.35
N VAL A 286 -26.44 1.23 -28.53
CA VAL A 286 -25.29 1.92 -29.16
C VAL A 286 -24.90 3.23 -28.45
N TRP A 287 -25.12 3.34 -27.13
CA TRP A 287 -24.53 4.38 -26.28
C TRP A 287 -23.43 3.81 -25.39
N LEU A 288 -22.32 4.54 -25.34
CA LEU A 288 -21.25 4.46 -24.36
C LEU A 288 -20.75 5.90 -24.14
N PRO A 289 -20.21 6.24 -22.95
CA PRO A 289 -19.46 7.48 -22.77
C PRO A 289 -18.22 7.50 -23.68
N LYS A 290 -17.74 8.71 -24.01
CA LYS A 290 -16.63 8.94 -24.96
C LYS A 290 -15.62 9.99 -24.51
N ILE A 291 -15.99 10.83 -23.55
CA ILE A 291 -15.11 11.89 -23.04
C ILE A 291 -14.51 11.44 -21.71
N GLU A 292 -13.20 11.25 -21.69
CA GLU A 292 -12.43 10.93 -20.49
C GLU A 292 -12.49 12.06 -19.46
N LEU A 293 -12.46 11.70 -18.17
CA LEU A 293 -12.64 12.66 -17.09
C LEU A 293 -11.65 13.83 -17.20
N LYS A 294 -10.37 13.53 -17.45
CA LYS A 294 -9.32 14.54 -17.66
C LYS A 294 -9.62 15.48 -18.83
N ASP A 295 -10.08 14.94 -19.96
CA ASP A 295 -10.41 15.70 -21.16
C ASP A 295 -11.66 16.57 -20.96
N GLY A 296 -12.67 16.05 -20.28
CA GLY A 296 -13.87 16.79 -19.90
C GLY A 296 -13.55 17.92 -18.95
N LEU A 297 -12.70 17.69 -17.94
CA LEU A 297 -12.32 18.71 -16.95
C LEU A 297 -11.47 19.80 -17.60
N ALA A 298 -10.56 19.46 -18.51
CA ALA A 298 -9.82 20.44 -19.30
C ALA A 298 -10.75 21.31 -20.16
N LYS A 299 -11.75 20.70 -20.84
CA LYS A 299 -12.78 21.44 -21.61
C LYS A 299 -13.63 22.34 -20.70
N THR A 300 -13.95 21.87 -19.49
CA THR A 300 -14.76 22.59 -18.49
C THR A 300 -14.00 23.80 -17.94
N LEU A 301 -12.79 23.62 -17.42
CA LEU A 301 -11.92 24.72 -16.96
C LEU A 301 -11.68 25.77 -18.06
N LYS A 302 -11.44 25.33 -19.30
CA LYS A 302 -11.28 26.22 -20.46
C LYS A 302 -12.52 27.07 -20.74
N SER A 303 -13.72 26.60 -20.42
CA SER A 303 -14.96 27.39 -20.58
C SER A 303 -15.08 28.55 -19.59
N PHE A 304 -14.41 28.46 -18.43
CA PHE A 304 -14.28 29.56 -17.45
C PHE A 304 -13.10 30.50 -17.77
N GLY A 305 -12.52 30.43 -18.97
CA GLY A 305 -11.38 31.26 -19.39
C GLY A 305 -10.02 30.81 -18.86
N TYR A 306 -9.96 29.74 -18.06
CA TYR A 306 -8.70 29.13 -17.63
C TYR A 306 -7.91 28.57 -18.82
N LYS A 307 -6.60 28.40 -18.64
CA LYS A 307 -5.73 27.71 -19.60
C LYS A 307 -5.25 26.42 -18.92
N PRO A 308 -5.96 25.29 -19.08
CA PRO A 308 -5.57 24.05 -18.41
C PRO A 308 -4.17 23.65 -18.83
N ASN A 309 -3.34 23.29 -17.84
CA ASN A 309 -1.98 22.91 -18.09
C ASN A 309 -1.96 21.55 -18.81
N THR A 310 -1.72 21.58 -20.12
CA THR A 310 -1.37 20.38 -20.91
C THR A 310 0.14 20.09 -20.87
N LYS A 311 0.89 20.96 -20.17
CA LYS A 311 2.28 20.85 -19.70
C LYS A 311 2.53 19.55 -18.95
N SER A 312 3.76 19.04 -18.96
CA SER A 312 4.28 18.18 -17.88
C SER A 312 4.95 18.99 -16.78
N PHE A 313 5.36 20.23 -17.09
CA PHE A 313 6.07 21.13 -16.18
C PHE A 313 5.15 22.21 -15.61
N LYS A 314 5.28 22.47 -14.31
CA LYS A 314 4.67 23.57 -13.56
C LYS A 314 5.76 24.52 -13.07
N ALA A 315 5.74 25.76 -13.56
CA ALA A 315 6.58 26.82 -13.01
C ALA A 315 6.00 27.28 -11.65
N GLY A 316 6.56 26.74 -10.55
CA GLY A 316 6.19 27.14 -9.19
C GLY A 316 6.65 28.56 -8.85
N ILE A 317 5.80 29.35 -8.20
CA ILE A 317 6.10 30.74 -7.84
C ILE A 317 6.80 30.77 -6.47
N LEU A 318 8.13 30.90 -6.49
CA LEU A 318 8.93 31.28 -5.33
C LEU A 318 8.72 32.76 -4.99
N LEU A 319 7.55 33.13 -4.44
CA LEU A 319 7.27 34.43 -3.80
C LEU A 319 5.84 34.45 -3.20
N ASN A 320 5.68 34.06 -1.93
CA ASN A 320 4.90 34.84 -0.95
C ASN A 320 4.87 34.26 0.48
N GLN A 321 4.57 35.16 1.42
CA GLN A 321 4.03 34.90 2.76
C GLN A 321 4.89 34.10 3.77
N LYS A 322 5.93 34.79 4.27
CA LYS A 322 6.08 34.94 5.73
C LYS A 322 4.86 35.72 6.30
N VAL A 323 4.71 35.69 7.63
CA VAL A 323 3.69 36.42 8.43
C VAL A 323 2.33 35.74 8.52
N ALA A 324 2.15 34.94 9.58
CA ALA A 324 0.92 34.87 10.39
C ALA A 324 1.16 34.06 11.69
N SER A 325 1.85 34.66 12.67
CA SER A 325 1.56 34.34 14.09
C SER A 325 0.28 35.11 14.48
N THR A 326 -0.50 34.77 15.52
CA THR A 326 -0.21 34.08 16.79
C THR A 326 -1.54 33.62 17.44
N SER A 327 -1.49 33.10 18.69
CA SER A 327 -2.60 33.01 19.67
C SER A 327 -3.56 31.80 19.54
N VAL A 328 -4.13 31.24 20.61
CA VAL A 328 -3.86 31.37 22.06
C VAL A 328 -4.27 30.09 22.81
N ALA A 329 -3.73 29.83 24.00
CA ALA A 329 -4.07 28.68 24.86
C ALA A 329 -5.04 29.07 26.02
N PRO A 330 -5.85 28.14 26.56
CA PRO A 330 -7.03 28.44 27.38
C PRO A 330 -6.74 28.59 28.89
N LYS A 331 -7.80 28.87 29.67
CA LYS A 331 -7.85 28.78 31.14
C LYS A 331 -9.17 28.21 31.65
N GLU A 332 -9.13 27.72 32.89
CA GLU A 332 -10.20 27.06 33.66
C GLU A 332 -11.23 28.11 34.22
N ASP A 333 -12.32 27.83 34.97
CA ASP A 333 -12.35 27.01 36.19
C ASP A 333 -13.73 26.55 36.75
N LEU A 334 -13.72 25.33 37.30
CA LEU A 334 -14.37 24.77 38.51
C LEU A 334 -15.87 24.89 38.94
N GLN A 335 -16.27 23.82 39.67
CA GLN A 335 -17.12 23.75 40.89
C GLN A 335 -18.64 23.36 40.89
N THR A 336 -18.89 22.06 41.17
CA THR A 336 -19.75 21.47 42.27
C THR A 336 -21.28 21.77 42.36
N ILE A 337 -22.16 20.93 42.93
CA ILE A 337 -22.31 20.44 44.35
C ILE A 337 -23.05 19.05 44.43
N SER A 338 -23.16 18.47 45.64
CA SER A 338 -23.09 17.03 45.98
C SER A 338 -24.34 16.31 46.58
N VAL A 339 -24.29 14.95 46.51
CA VAL A 339 -24.53 13.89 47.57
C VAL A 339 -25.79 14.00 48.48
N PRO A 340 -26.68 12.97 48.58
CA PRO A 340 -26.39 11.63 49.20
C PRO A 340 -27.19 10.43 48.56
N LYS A 341 -27.40 9.20 49.10
CA LYS A 341 -27.14 8.58 50.43
C LYS A 341 -26.80 7.05 50.44
N ARG A 342 -27.65 6.16 50.99
CA ARG A 342 -27.44 4.74 51.42
C ARG A 342 -28.78 4.12 51.95
N PRO A 343 -28.95 2.82 52.34
CA PRO A 343 -27.96 1.76 52.60
C PRO A 343 -28.23 0.29 52.11
N GLU A 344 -27.20 -0.54 52.34
CA GLU A 344 -27.08 -2.02 52.38
C GLU A 344 -28.05 -2.74 53.39
N PRO A 345 -28.26 -4.09 53.36
CA PRO A 345 -27.26 -5.03 53.92
C PRO A 345 -27.14 -6.48 53.35
N LYS A 346 -26.06 -7.13 53.80
CA LYS A 346 -25.49 -8.49 53.59
C LYS A 346 -26.38 -9.69 54.01
N ILE A 347 -25.99 -10.91 53.59
CA ILE A 347 -25.83 -12.13 54.45
C ILE A 347 -25.12 -13.31 53.72
N ASN A 348 -24.58 -14.26 54.50
CA ASN A 348 -23.89 -15.53 54.12
C ASN A 348 -23.80 -16.41 55.42
N PRO A 349 -23.33 -17.70 55.47
CA PRO A 349 -22.97 -18.67 54.42
C PRO A 349 -23.39 -20.16 54.67
N LEU A 350 -22.92 -21.08 53.79
CA LEU A 350 -22.50 -22.49 54.06
C LEU A 350 -23.50 -23.68 54.15
N LYS A 351 -22.99 -24.84 53.66
CA LYS A 351 -23.25 -26.28 53.98
C LYS A 351 -24.20 -27.18 53.14
N LEU A 352 -23.59 -28.31 52.74
CA LEU A 352 -23.98 -29.74 52.72
C LEU A 352 -25.41 -30.11 53.23
N PHE A 353 -26.08 -31.18 52.74
CA PHE A 353 -25.60 -32.59 52.80
C PHE A 353 -26.33 -33.58 51.84
N LEU A 354 -25.73 -34.76 51.62
CA LEU A 354 -26.32 -35.96 50.99
C LEU A 354 -26.57 -37.07 52.04
N CYS A 355 -27.72 -37.77 52.01
CA CYS A 355 -27.80 -39.15 52.53
C CYS A 355 -29.10 -39.94 52.24
N ARG A 356 -28.94 -41.21 51.82
CA ARG A 356 -29.77 -42.42 52.16
C ARG A 356 -31.25 -42.43 51.71
N THR A 357 -31.99 -43.54 51.60
CA THR A 357 -31.80 -45.01 51.82
C THR A 357 -32.79 -45.77 50.89
N GLU A 358 -32.81 -47.09 50.64
CA GLU A 358 -32.05 -48.30 51.02
C GLU A 358 -32.32 -49.42 49.95
N LYS A 359 -31.54 -50.51 49.91
CA LYS A 359 -32.07 -51.89 49.82
C LYS A 359 -31.06 -52.95 50.30
N ASN A 360 -31.51 -54.21 50.45
CA ASN A 360 -31.12 -55.06 51.59
C ASN A 360 -30.73 -56.50 51.21
N VAL A 361 -30.02 -57.21 52.12
CA VAL A 361 -29.92 -58.71 52.23
C VAL A 361 -29.16 -59.45 51.08
N ARG A 362 -28.35 -60.50 51.26
CA ARG A 362 -27.97 -61.37 52.42
C ARG A 362 -26.49 -61.80 52.37
N GLN A 363 -25.97 -62.43 53.43
CA GLN A 363 -24.61 -62.95 53.53
C GLN A 363 -24.46 -64.41 53.04
N VAL A 364 -23.25 -64.76 52.59
CA VAL A 364 -22.66 -66.12 52.69
C VAL A 364 -21.25 -65.99 53.30
N LYS A 365 -20.84 -66.93 54.16
CA LYS A 365 -19.52 -66.90 54.83
C LYS A 365 -18.50 -67.77 54.10
N SER A 366 -17.26 -67.29 54.02
CA SER A 366 -16.05 -68.14 53.91
C SER A 366 -14.91 -67.49 54.69
N HIS A 367 -14.23 -68.24 55.57
CA HIS A 367 -13.04 -67.79 56.28
C HIS A 367 -11.78 -68.02 55.43
N VAL A 368 -11.03 -66.95 55.12
CA VAL A 368 -9.66 -67.03 54.59
C VAL A 368 -8.81 -65.93 55.25
N GLY A 369 -7.90 -66.36 56.13
CA GLY A 369 -6.86 -65.60 56.86
C GLY A 369 -6.86 -64.07 56.84
N ASP A 370 -7.32 -63.44 57.93
CA ASP A 370 -7.32 -61.97 58.10
C ASP A 370 -5.92 -61.32 58.01
N LYS A 371 -4.83 -62.04 58.31
CA LYS A 371 -3.45 -61.55 58.10
C LYS A 371 -3.12 -61.32 56.62
N ILE A 372 -3.65 -62.13 55.71
CA ILE A 372 -3.44 -61.95 54.26
C ILE A 372 -4.33 -60.82 53.75
N ARG A 373 -5.58 -60.73 54.24
CA ARG A 373 -6.53 -59.70 53.81
C ARG A 373 -6.15 -58.29 54.27
N THR A 374 -5.62 -58.14 55.49
CA THR A 374 -5.08 -56.85 55.97
C THR A 374 -3.78 -56.47 55.26
N LEU A 375 -2.90 -57.43 54.94
CA LEU A 375 -1.71 -57.16 54.12
C LEU A 375 -2.10 -56.73 52.70
N LEU A 376 -3.05 -57.40 52.05
CA LEU A 376 -3.55 -57.02 50.73
C LEU A 376 -4.28 -55.68 50.73
N LEU A 377 -5.11 -55.37 51.74
CA LEU A 377 -5.72 -54.04 51.87
C LEU A 377 -4.69 -52.94 52.18
N GLY A 378 -3.61 -53.27 52.90
CA GLY A 378 -2.46 -52.38 53.09
C GLY A 378 -1.70 -52.13 51.79
N VAL A 379 -1.37 -53.18 51.03
CA VAL A 379 -0.67 -53.09 49.75
C VAL A 379 -1.53 -52.41 48.68
N ILE A 380 -2.83 -52.68 48.61
CA ILE A 380 -3.79 -52.00 47.73
C ILE A 380 -3.96 -50.54 48.16
N GLY A 381 -4.06 -50.27 49.47
CA GLY A 381 -4.13 -48.92 50.02
C GLY A 381 -2.88 -48.10 49.68
N VAL A 382 -1.69 -48.68 49.84
CA VAL A 382 -0.41 -48.08 49.44
C VAL A 382 -0.30 -47.94 47.92
N ALA A 383 -0.75 -48.91 47.13
CA ALA A 383 -0.76 -48.82 45.67
C ALA A 383 -1.71 -47.72 45.16
N ILE A 384 -2.90 -47.59 45.75
CA ILE A 384 -3.84 -46.49 45.48
C ILE A 384 -3.24 -45.16 45.93
N LEU A 385 -2.61 -45.09 47.10
CA LEU A 385 -1.92 -43.89 47.57
C LEU A 385 -0.76 -43.50 46.65
N ILE A 386 -0.02 -44.46 46.10
CA ILE A 386 1.04 -44.26 45.10
C ILE A 386 0.45 -43.79 43.76
N VAL A 387 -0.63 -44.39 43.28
CA VAL A 387 -1.33 -43.95 42.06
C VAL A 387 -1.92 -42.53 42.22
N ILE A 388 -2.38 -42.17 43.42
CA ILE A 388 -2.86 -40.81 43.72
C ILE A 388 -1.67 -39.84 43.86
N LEU A 389 -0.61 -40.18 44.59
CA LEU A 389 0.55 -39.31 44.82
C LEU A 389 1.42 -39.11 43.57
N LEU A 390 1.52 -40.10 42.69
CA LEU A 390 2.42 -40.09 41.53
C LEU A 390 1.66 -39.99 40.20
N GLY A 391 0.53 -40.69 40.08
CA GLY A 391 -0.30 -40.69 38.86
C GLY A 391 -1.14 -39.42 38.66
N VAL A 392 -1.70 -38.84 39.72
CA VAL A 392 -2.46 -37.58 39.60
C VAL A 392 -1.57 -36.41 39.18
N PRO A 393 -0.34 -36.20 39.71
CA PRO A 393 0.56 -35.19 39.18
C PRO A 393 0.97 -35.43 37.72
N LEU A 394 1.16 -36.69 37.29
CA LEU A 394 1.43 -36.98 35.87
C LEU A 394 0.24 -36.62 34.96
N LEU A 395 -1.00 -36.91 35.39
CA LEU A 395 -2.23 -36.54 34.65
C LEU A 395 -2.47 -35.02 34.67
N GLN A 396 -2.17 -34.33 35.78
CA GLN A 396 -2.19 -32.88 35.87
C GLN A 396 -1.15 -32.24 34.95
N SER A 397 0.06 -32.80 34.88
CA SER A 397 1.08 -32.38 33.92
C SER A 397 0.59 -32.53 32.48
N TYR A 398 0.07 -33.71 32.08
CA TYR A 398 -0.44 -33.93 30.72
C TYR A 398 -1.57 -32.95 30.36
N THR A 399 -2.56 -32.79 31.24
CA THR A 399 -3.70 -31.92 30.97
C THR A 399 -3.31 -30.44 30.92
N HIS A 400 -2.43 -29.96 31.80
CA HIS A 400 -1.95 -28.58 31.77
C HIS A 400 -0.99 -28.28 30.61
N ALA A 401 -0.14 -29.23 30.21
CA ALA A 401 0.67 -29.10 28.99
C ALA A 401 -0.22 -28.95 27.75
N LYS A 402 -1.23 -29.82 27.60
CA LYS A 402 -2.19 -29.75 26.49
C LYS A 402 -3.00 -28.45 26.50
N SER A 403 -3.43 -27.98 27.68
CA SER A 403 -4.12 -26.68 27.80
C SER A 403 -3.22 -25.50 27.43
N ALA A 404 -1.94 -25.51 27.80
CA ALA A 404 -1.00 -24.46 27.43
C ALA A 404 -0.77 -24.41 25.91
N LEU A 405 -0.49 -25.56 25.28
CA LEU A 405 -0.27 -25.65 23.83
C LEU A 405 -1.48 -25.12 23.03
N ASN A 406 -2.70 -25.56 23.34
CA ASN A 406 -3.92 -25.07 22.68
C ASN A 406 -4.19 -23.55 22.93
N ASN A 407 -3.63 -22.94 23.97
CA ASN A 407 -3.67 -21.48 24.11
C ASN A 407 -2.60 -20.78 23.25
N LEU A 408 -1.41 -21.36 23.10
CA LEU A 408 -0.34 -20.85 22.24
C LEU A 408 -0.67 -20.98 20.74
N GLU A 409 -1.29 -22.09 20.33
CA GLU A 409 -1.83 -22.29 18.97
C GLU A 409 -2.87 -21.21 18.62
N LYS A 410 -3.80 -20.93 19.55
CA LYS A 410 -4.79 -19.85 19.39
C LYS A 410 -4.17 -18.47 19.44
N TYR A 411 -3.14 -18.26 20.27
CA TYR A 411 -2.40 -17.00 20.34
C TYR A 411 -1.80 -16.65 18.98
N GLN A 412 -1.20 -17.63 18.28
CA GLN A 412 -0.69 -17.45 16.93
C GLN A 412 -1.78 -16.97 15.95
N LEU A 413 -2.99 -17.51 16.05
CA LEU A 413 -4.13 -17.05 15.26
C LEU A 413 -4.57 -15.62 15.66
N SER A 414 -4.61 -15.33 16.96
CA SER A 414 -5.05 -14.03 17.50
C SER A 414 -4.10 -12.89 17.11
N ILE A 415 -2.79 -13.07 17.29
CA ILE A 415 -1.78 -12.07 16.89
C ILE A 415 -1.73 -11.92 15.36
N SER A 416 -2.01 -12.98 14.59
CA SER A 416 -2.16 -12.92 13.13
C SER A 416 -3.40 -12.14 12.66
N LYS A 417 -4.29 -11.71 13.58
CA LYS A 417 -5.42 -10.80 13.32
C LYS A 417 -5.24 -9.41 13.94
N LEU A 418 -4.11 -9.16 14.60
CA LEU A 418 -3.84 -7.97 15.42
C LEU A 418 -4.84 -7.78 16.59
N ASP A 419 -5.53 -8.85 17.01
CA ASP A 419 -6.37 -8.85 18.21
C ASP A 419 -5.46 -8.93 19.45
N SER A 420 -5.10 -7.76 19.97
CA SER A 420 -4.23 -7.59 21.14
C SER A 420 -4.89 -8.15 22.41
N GLN A 421 -6.19 -7.93 22.62
CA GLN A 421 -6.89 -8.28 23.85
C GLN A 421 -7.09 -9.79 24.01
N GLU A 422 -7.51 -10.52 22.96
CA GLU A 422 -7.56 -11.98 23.01
C GLU A 422 -6.13 -12.58 23.05
N SER A 423 -5.14 -11.94 22.43
CA SER A 423 -3.73 -12.37 22.54
C SER A 423 -3.19 -12.24 23.98
N GLN A 424 -3.47 -11.13 24.68
CA GLN A 424 -3.14 -10.94 26.10
C GLN A 424 -3.75 -12.06 26.96
N LYS A 425 -5.06 -12.33 26.78
CA LYS A 425 -5.82 -13.37 27.50
C LYS A 425 -5.31 -14.79 27.21
N LEU A 426 -4.99 -15.12 25.96
CA LEU A 426 -4.51 -16.45 25.58
C LEU A 426 -3.10 -16.72 26.12
N SER A 427 -2.20 -15.74 26.05
CA SER A 427 -0.84 -15.85 26.62
C SER A 427 -0.84 -15.91 28.15
N GLU A 428 -1.72 -15.17 28.83
CA GLU A 428 -1.91 -15.29 30.28
C GLU A 428 -2.44 -16.67 30.67
N ASN A 429 -3.40 -17.22 29.91
CA ASN A 429 -3.89 -18.58 30.13
C ASN A 429 -2.80 -19.65 29.89
N ALA A 430 -1.95 -19.48 28.87
CA ALA A 430 -0.80 -20.34 28.65
C ALA A 430 0.18 -20.30 29.83
N TYR A 431 0.58 -19.10 30.30
CA TYR A 431 1.41 -18.92 31.49
C TYR A 431 0.80 -19.60 32.73
N ASN A 432 -0.48 -19.34 33.00
CA ASN A 432 -1.22 -19.89 34.13
C ASN A 432 -1.35 -21.42 34.07
N HIS A 433 -1.32 -22.04 32.89
CA HIS A 433 -1.24 -23.49 32.75
C HIS A 433 0.19 -24.03 32.91
N LEU A 434 1.20 -23.33 32.39
CA LEU A 434 2.60 -23.75 32.51
C LEU A 434 3.12 -23.68 33.94
N ALA A 435 2.73 -22.67 34.73
CA ALA A 435 3.03 -22.61 36.16
C ALA A 435 2.35 -23.75 36.97
N LYS A 436 1.18 -24.23 36.54
CA LYS A 436 0.51 -25.41 37.14
C LYS A 436 1.18 -26.72 36.71
N LEU A 437 1.60 -26.82 35.45
CA LEU A 437 2.41 -27.92 34.92
C LEU A 437 3.74 -28.05 35.67
N GLU A 438 4.49 -26.97 35.83
CA GLU A 438 5.74 -26.90 36.60
C GLU A 438 5.56 -27.46 38.02
N LYS A 439 4.51 -26.99 38.73
CA LYS A 439 4.17 -27.43 40.09
C LYS A 439 3.66 -28.88 40.16
N ALA A 440 3.11 -29.43 39.09
CA ALA A 440 2.71 -30.84 38.99
C ALA A 440 3.92 -31.73 38.67
N LEU A 441 4.71 -31.35 37.65
CA LEU A 441 5.91 -32.04 37.20
C LEU A 441 6.97 -32.10 38.30
N GLY A 442 7.17 -31.03 39.08
CA GLY A 442 8.11 -31.01 40.22
C GLY A 442 7.84 -32.11 41.25
N LYS A 443 6.56 -32.47 41.48
CA LYS A 443 6.19 -33.58 42.38
C LYS A 443 6.56 -34.97 41.84
N THR A 444 6.79 -35.10 40.53
CA THR A 444 7.12 -36.39 39.90
C THR A 444 8.60 -36.76 39.98
N ALA A 445 9.45 -35.94 40.58
CA ALA A 445 10.91 -36.16 40.70
C ALA A 445 11.26 -37.57 41.20
N LEU A 446 10.53 -38.09 42.20
CA LEU A 446 10.72 -39.43 42.74
C LEU A 446 10.41 -40.53 41.69
N VAL A 447 9.39 -40.34 40.86
CA VAL A 447 9.01 -41.27 39.78
C VAL A 447 10.14 -41.39 38.78
N PHE A 448 10.65 -40.26 38.29
CA PHE A 448 11.72 -40.22 37.31
C PHE A 448 13.05 -40.72 37.89
N LYS A 449 13.34 -40.45 39.17
CA LYS A 449 14.52 -41.00 39.85
C LYS A 449 14.46 -42.53 39.98
N ILE A 450 13.31 -43.09 40.35
CA ILE A 450 13.09 -44.55 40.40
C ILE A 450 13.17 -45.18 39.00
N ALA A 451 12.67 -44.48 37.98
CA ALA A 451 12.72 -44.93 36.58
C ALA A 451 14.08 -44.74 35.89
N GLY A 452 15.13 -44.29 36.59
CA GLY A 452 16.46 -44.06 36.02
C GLY A 452 16.54 -42.89 35.02
N LYS A 453 15.63 -41.91 35.13
CA LYS A 453 15.46 -40.78 34.18
C LYS A 453 15.48 -39.41 34.87
N ALA A 454 16.37 -39.23 35.85
CA ALA A 454 16.52 -37.97 36.58
C ALA A 454 16.86 -36.80 35.63
N ASP A 455 17.78 -37.01 34.69
CA ASP A 455 18.16 -36.02 33.68
C ASP A 455 17.00 -35.59 32.76
N THR A 456 16.16 -36.53 32.32
CA THR A 456 14.92 -36.22 31.59
C THR A 456 13.97 -35.36 32.42
N HIS A 457 13.86 -35.59 33.73
CA HIS A 457 13.01 -34.78 34.61
C HIS A 457 13.52 -33.35 34.74
N GLN A 458 14.83 -33.18 34.92
CA GLN A 458 15.48 -31.87 34.99
C GLN A 458 15.36 -31.11 33.66
N SER A 459 15.65 -31.77 32.53
CA SER A 459 15.48 -31.18 31.19
C SER A 459 14.02 -30.82 30.87
N LEU A 460 13.04 -31.62 31.32
CA LEU A 460 11.62 -31.28 31.16
C LEU A 460 11.20 -30.10 32.05
N LEU A 461 11.70 -29.99 33.29
CA LEU A 461 11.43 -28.83 34.15
C LEU A 461 12.02 -27.55 33.57
N ALA A 462 13.27 -27.57 33.12
CA ALA A 462 13.92 -26.42 32.48
C ALA A 462 13.20 -26.00 31.17
N PHE A 463 12.69 -26.95 30.39
CA PHE A 463 11.88 -26.67 29.20
C PHE A 463 10.52 -26.03 29.55
N VAL A 464 9.85 -26.51 30.60
CA VAL A 464 8.59 -25.91 31.09
C VAL A 464 8.81 -24.51 31.66
N GLU A 465 9.90 -24.28 32.40
CA GLU A 465 10.25 -22.95 32.90
C GLU A 465 10.56 -21.99 31.75
N SER A 466 11.29 -22.45 30.74
CA SER A 466 11.54 -21.69 29.51
C SER A 466 10.22 -21.29 28.84
N ALA A 467 9.33 -22.25 28.57
CA ALA A 467 8.03 -21.99 27.94
C ALA A 467 7.11 -21.09 28.78
N LYS A 468 7.17 -21.19 30.12
CA LYS A 468 6.46 -20.31 31.06
C LYS A 468 6.94 -18.87 30.91
N ASN A 469 8.26 -18.66 30.95
CA ASN A 469 8.87 -17.33 30.79
C ASN A 469 8.58 -16.76 29.39
N PHE A 470 8.62 -17.59 28.33
CA PHE A 470 8.21 -17.20 26.98
C PHE A 470 6.74 -16.80 26.90
N SER A 471 5.82 -17.51 27.57
CA SER A 471 4.40 -17.14 27.60
C SER A 471 4.17 -15.81 28.32
N SER A 472 4.95 -15.51 29.36
CA SER A 472 4.98 -14.18 30.00
C SER A 472 5.45 -13.09 29.02
N ALA A 473 6.47 -13.38 28.21
CA ALA A 473 6.93 -12.46 27.18
C ALA A 473 5.86 -12.20 26.10
N LEU A 474 5.14 -13.23 25.65
CA LEU A 474 4.03 -13.08 24.70
C LEU A 474 2.90 -12.19 25.25
N HIS A 475 2.60 -12.30 26.54
CA HIS A 475 1.63 -11.43 27.21
C HIS A 475 2.08 -9.96 27.21
N SER A 476 3.33 -9.69 27.62
CA SER A 476 3.90 -8.34 27.57
C SER A 476 4.03 -7.79 26.14
N LEU A 477 4.34 -8.63 25.14
CA LEU A 477 4.30 -8.24 23.72
C LEU A 477 2.89 -7.84 23.27
N SER A 478 1.85 -8.53 23.76
CA SER A 478 0.45 -8.25 23.41
C SER A 478 -0.12 -7.02 24.11
N LEU A 479 0.41 -6.66 25.28
CA LEU A 479 0.17 -5.36 25.93
C LEU A 479 0.83 -4.22 25.13
N GLY A 480 2.12 -4.35 24.81
CA GLY A 480 2.85 -3.34 24.03
C GLY A 480 2.39 -3.17 22.58
N ALA A 481 1.62 -4.12 22.04
CA ALA A 481 1.05 -4.04 20.70
C ALA A 481 -0.26 -3.23 20.61
N GLU A 482 -0.95 -2.95 21.72
CA GLU A 482 -2.32 -2.40 21.69
C GLU A 482 -2.43 -0.99 21.06
N PRO A 483 -1.53 -0.03 21.31
CA PRO A 483 -1.56 1.26 20.58
C PRO A 483 -1.23 1.12 19.09
N PHE A 484 -0.54 0.04 18.68
CA PHE A 484 -0.24 -0.24 17.27
C PHE A 484 -1.40 -0.96 16.55
N SER A 485 -2.24 -1.75 17.24
CA SER A 485 -3.44 -2.34 16.61
C SER A 485 -4.50 -1.27 16.28
N ASN A 486 -4.64 -0.26 17.14
CA ASN A 486 -5.60 0.84 16.95
C ASN A 486 -5.04 2.00 16.10
N LEU A 487 -3.74 1.97 15.78
CA LEU A 487 -3.03 2.99 15.01
C LEU A 487 -3.64 3.23 13.62
N TRP A 488 -4.08 2.15 12.96
CA TRP A 488 -4.42 2.19 11.53
C TRP A 488 -5.54 3.17 11.22
N ASP A 489 -6.58 3.19 12.06
CA ASP A 489 -7.69 4.10 11.90
C ASP A 489 -7.38 5.51 12.42
N GLY A 490 -6.55 5.65 13.46
CA GLY A 490 -6.19 6.95 14.03
C GLY A 490 -5.24 7.81 13.17
N VAL A 491 -4.40 7.21 12.32
CA VAL A 491 -3.46 7.93 11.43
C VAL A 491 -4.13 8.53 10.19
N LYS A 492 -5.28 7.97 9.77
CA LYS A 492 -6.07 8.46 8.63
C LYS A 492 -6.49 9.93 8.86
N PRO A 493 -6.61 10.78 7.82
CA PRO A 493 -6.98 12.18 7.99
C PRO A 493 -8.27 12.36 8.82
N ALA A 494 -9.30 11.56 8.53
CA ALA A 494 -10.60 11.55 9.23
C ALA A 494 -10.65 10.64 10.48
N GLY A 495 -9.52 10.08 10.94
CA GLY A 495 -9.47 9.11 12.04
C GLY A 495 -9.79 9.68 13.42
N GLU A 496 -10.25 8.85 14.35
CA GLU A 496 -10.27 9.20 15.79
C GLU A 496 -9.01 8.66 16.48
N ILE A 497 -8.27 9.55 17.15
CA ILE A 497 -6.98 9.21 17.77
C ILE A 497 -7.20 8.72 19.20
N ASN A 498 -7.41 7.42 19.37
CA ASN A 498 -7.68 6.78 20.67
C ASN A 498 -6.41 6.41 21.47
N PHE A 499 -5.28 7.06 21.18
CA PHE A 499 -3.97 6.79 21.76
C PHE A 499 -3.13 8.08 21.84
N ASN A 500 -2.11 8.12 22.69
CA ASN A 500 -1.23 9.28 22.84
C ASN A 500 0.24 8.87 23.06
N ALA A 501 1.14 9.86 23.15
CA ALA A 501 2.57 9.61 23.34
C ALA A 501 2.93 8.86 24.65
N GLN A 502 2.08 8.93 25.68
CA GLN A 502 2.26 8.18 26.93
C GLN A 502 1.89 6.69 26.75
N SER A 503 0.85 6.37 25.96
CA SER A 503 0.50 4.98 25.61
C SER A 503 1.65 4.24 24.90
N PHE A 504 2.39 4.93 24.03
CA PHE A 504 3.58 4.37 23.38
C PHE A 504 4.77 4.23 24.34
N LYS A 505 4.91 5.14 25.32
CA LYS A 505 5.93 5.02 26.37
C LYS A 505 5.66 3.83 27.32
N GLU A 506 4.40 3.54 27.60
CA GLU A 506 3.95 2.33 28.30
C GLU A 506 4.19 1.08 27.45
N SER A 507 3.95 1.15 26.14
CA SER A 507 4.27 0.07 25.20
C SER A 507 5.76 -0.27 25.18
N ALA A 508 6.64 0.74 25.24
CA ALA A 508 8.07 0.54 25.36
C ALA A 508 8.46 -0.17 26.66
N GLN A 509 7.80 0.15 27.78
CA GLN A 509 8.00 -0.54 29.06
C GLN A 509 7.58 -2.03 28.95
N TYR A 510 6.40 -2.32 28.39
CA TYR A 510 5.96 -3.69 28.16
C TYR A 510 6.93 -4.47 27.23
N PHE A 511 7.51 -3.84 26.21
CA PHE A 511 8.53 -4.46 25.38
C PHE A 511 9.88 -4.69 26.11
N MET A 512 10.26 -3.82 27.06
CA MET A 512 11.41 -4.08 27.95
C MET A 512 11.15 -5.26 28.89
N ASP A 513 9.93 -5.42 29.40
CA ASP A 513 9.58 -6.53 30.29
C ASP A 513 9.41 -7.85 29.52
N ALA A 514 8.88 -7.80 28.29
CA ALA A 514 8.92 -8.92 27.36
C ALA A 514 10.36 -9.37 27.08
N LYS A 515 11.29 -8.45 26.83
CA LYS A 515 12.70 -8.75 26.63
C LYS A 515 13.31 -9.51 27.83
N LYS A 516 13.12 -9.02 29.05
CA LYS A 516 13.60 -9.71 30.27
C LYS A 516 13.07 -11.15 30.34
N ALA A 517 11.78 -11.33 30.05
CA ALA A 517 11.15 -12.65 30.04
C ALA A 517 11.67 -13.57 28.92
N LEU A 518 12.05 -13.03 27.74
CA LEU A 518 12.74 -13.77 26.68
C LEU A 518 14.18 -14.16 27.07
N GLU A 519 14.91 -13.27 27.74
CA GLU A 519 16.25 -13.54 28.27
C GLU A 519 16.22 -14.63 29.35
N PHE A 520 15.25 -14.58 30.29
CA PHE A 520 15.01 -15.67 31.24
C PHE A 520 14.57 -16.97 30.57
N ALA A 521 13.69 -16.92 29.57
CA ALA A 521 13.30 -18.11 28.82
C ALA A 521 14.50 -18.77 28.13
N GLN A 522 15.39 -17.97 27.54
CA GLN A 522 16.59 -18.46 26.87
C GLN A 522 17.63 -18.99 27.87
N ALA A 523 17.75 -18.38 29.05
CA ALA A 523 18.58 -18.90 30.14
C ALA A 523 18.12 -20.27 30.65
N SER A 524 16.81 -20.45 30.92
CA SER A 524 16.26 -21.77 31.29
C SER A 524 16.45 -22.81 30.18
N LEU A 525 16.39 -22.40 28.90
CA LEU A 525 16.55 -23.31 27.76
C LEU A 525 17.97 -23.90 27.67
N LEU A 526 19.00 -23.18 28.12
CA LEU A 526 20.38 -23.71 28.22
C LEU A 526 20.51 -24.87 29.22
N GLY A 527 19.56 -25.03 30.14
CA GLY A 527 19.47 -26.16 31.07
C GLY A 527 18.87 -27.44 30.48
N VAL A 528 18.40 -27.41 29.22
CA VAL A 528 17.72 -28.53 28.56
C VAL A 528 18.70 -29.29 27.66
N LYS A 529 18.99 -30.56 27.98
CA LYS A 529 19.76 -31.42 27.05
C LYS A 529 18.81 -32.05 26.03
N ARG A 530 19.08 -31.84 24.74
CA ARG A 530 18.23 -32.35 23.63
C ARG A 530 18.15 -33.88 23.59
N GLU A 531 19.20 -34.58 24.02
CA GLU A 531 19.19 -36.05 24.14
C GLU A 531 18.28 -36.56 25.26
N ASP A 532 18.12 -35.81 26.35
CA ASP A 532 17.32 -36.25 27.51
C ASP A 532 15.80 -36.17 27.23
N LEU A 533 15.39 -35.36 26.26
CA LEU A 533 14.00 -35.17 25.86
C LEU A 533 13.42 -36.41 25.14
N PRO A 534 12.12 -36.73 25.34
CA PRO A 534 11.39 -37.74 24.58
C PRO A 534 11.53 -37.50 23.06
N LYS A 535 11.72 -38.57 22.27
CA LYS A 535 11.98 -38.47 20.82
C LYS A 535 10.94 -37.62 20.08
N ASN A 536 9.68 -37.69 20.49
CA ASN A 536 8.55 -36.97 19.90
C ASN A 536 8.48 -35.48 20.27
N MET A 537 9.32 -34.98 21.18
CA MET A 537 9.38 -33.55 21.56
C MET A 537 10.63 -32.83 21.03
N ARG A 538 11.55 -33.56 20.37
CA ARG A 538 12.85 -33.00 19.95
C ARG A 538 12.74 -32.03 18.78
N ASN A 539 11.74 -32.23 17.90
CA ASN A 539 11.45 -31.29 16.82
C ASN A 539 10.81 -30.02 17.38
N ASP A 540 9.78 -30.18 18.22
CA ASP A 540 9.09 -29.10 18.94
C ASP A 540 10.08 -28.21 19.71
N PHE A 541 11.08 -28.82 20.35
CA PHE A 541 12.19 -28.13 21.02
C PHE A 541 13.07 -27.34 20.05
N ASP A 542 13.47 -27.91 18.91
CA ASP A 542 14.29 -27.22 17.92
C ASP A 542 13.55 -26.02 17.31
N GLU A 543 12.26 -26.20 17.00
CA GLU A 543 11.37 -25.16 16.47
C GLU A 543 11.13 -24.05 17.51
N TYR A 544 10.83 -24.40 18.76
CA TYR A 544 10.70 -23.46 19.87
C TYR A 544 12.00 -22.68 20.11
N SER A 545 13.16 -23.36 20.10
CA SER A 545 14.46 -22.72 20.29
C SER A 545 14.75 -21.70 19.18
N ALA A 546 14.44 -22.03 17.94
CA ALA A 546 14.59 -21.12 16.80
C ALA A 546 13.63 -19.92 16.89
N ALA A 547 12.37 -20.15 17.28
CA ALA A 547 11.37 -19.09 17.46
C ALA A 547 11.76 -18.13 18.60
N LEU A 548 12.14 -18.66 19.77
CA LEU A 548 12.61 -17.89 20.92
C LEU A 548 13.80 -17.00 20.55
N ALA A 549 14.83 -17.58 19.91
CA ALA A 549 16.01 -16.83 19.48
C ALA A 549 15.67 -15.73 18.45
N LYS A 550 14.78 -16.01 17.49
CA LYS A 550 14.32 -15.03 16.50
C LYS A 550 13.56 -13.86 17.13
N ILE A 551 12.68 -14.14 18.10
CA ILE A 551 11.89 -13.13 18.82
C ILE A 551 12.80 -12.30 19.73
N ASN A 552 13.68 -12.93 20.52
CA ASN A 552 14.58 -12.21 21.41
C ASN A 552 15.52 -11.26 20.65
N LYS A 553 16.08 -11.70 19.51
CA LYS A 553 16.93 -10.87 18.63
C LYS A 553 16.24 -9.59 18.14
N ASN A 554 14.91 -9.55 18.04
CA ASN A 554 14.14 -8.41 17.57
C ASN A 554 13.54 -7.55 18.71
N SER A 555 13.62 -7.98 19.98
CA SER A 555 12.99 -7.30 21.13
C SER A 555 13.44 -5.84 21.30
N ASN A 556 14.75 -5.57 21.17
CA ASN A 556 15.31 -4.21 21.23
C ASN A 556 14.68 -3.26 20.21
N PHE A 557 14.39 -3.74 18.99
CA PHE A 557 13.80 -2.92 17.92
C PHE A 557 12.37 -2.50 18.28
N LEU A 558 11.55 -3.40 18.85
CA LEU A 558 10.19 -3.06 19.29
C LEU A 558 10.21 -1.98 20.38
N THR A 559 11.11 -2.11 21.37
CA THR A 559 11.30 -1.11 22.42
C THR A 559 11.67 0.26 21.87
N GLN A 560 12.66 0.33 20.97
CA GLN A 560 13.10 1.60 20.37
C GLN A 560 12.05 2.18 19.41
N LEU A 561 11.34 1.32 18.68
CA LEU A 561 10.19 1.71 17.88
C LEU A 561 9.16 2.41 18.76
N ALA A 562 8.68 1.79 19.83
CA ALA A 562 7.70 2.40 20.73
C ALA A 562 8.16 3.73 21.37
N LEU A 563 9.46 3.91 21.65
CA LEU A 563 9.98 5.18 22.17
C LEU A 563 9.99 6.30 21.13
N GLU A 564 10.39 6.02 19.88
CA GLU A 564 10.52 7.04 18.83
C GLU A 564 9.24 7.21 17.99
N PHE A 565 8.31 6.24 18.00
CA PHE A 565 7.12 6.23 17.15
C PHE A 565 6.26 7.50 17.28
N PRO A 566 5.99 8.05 18.48
CA PRO A 566 5.24 9.31 18.61
C PRO A 566 5.91 10.50 17.91
N GLN A 567 7.24 10.49 17.80
CA GLN A 567 7.97 11.53 17.06
C GLN A 567 7.88 11.30 15.55
N ILE A 568 7.84 10.04 15.09
CA ILE A 568 7.71 9.68 13.67
C ILE A 568 6.33 10.07 13.12
N ILE A 569 5.25 9.81 13.85
CA ILE A 569 3.89 10.21 13.43
C ILE A 569 3.53 11.66 13.78
N GLY A 570 4.48 12.45 14.28
CA GLY A 570 4.31 13.89 14.50
C GLY A 570 3.40 14.28 15.67
N PHE A 571 3.31 13.48 16.74
CA PHE A 571 2.62 13.91 17.98
C PHE A 571 3.34 15.08 18.66
N ALA A 572 4.67 15.13 18.58
CA ALA A 572 5.50 16.16 19.24
C ALA A 572 5.70 17.44 18.41
N GLY A 573 5.16 17.48 17.19
CA GLY A 573 5.38 18.53 16.20
C GLY A 573 5.30 17.97 14.78
N ASP A 574 5.07 18.83 13.80
CA ASP A 574 4.84 18.41 12.41
C ASP A 574 6.05 17.65 11.83
N LYS A 575 5.77 16.66 10.99
CA LYS A 575 6.75 15.79 10.32
C LYS A 575 6.54 15.74 8.83
N ARG A 576 7.63 15.67 8.07
CA ARG A 576 7.59 15.71 6.60
C ARG A 576 8.46 14.61 6.00
N TYR A 577 7.84 13.66 5.33
CA TYR A 577 8.51 12.52 4.68
C TYR A 577 8.41 12.58 3.16
N LEU A 578 9.45 12.07 2.49
CA LEU A 578 9.49 11.91 1.04
C LEU A 578 9.42 10.41 0.71
N LEU A 579 8.40 9.99 -0.03
CA LEU A 579 8.31 8.66 -0.63
C LEU A 579 8.66 8.74 -2.11
N LEU A 580 9.61 7.94 -2.56
CA LEU A 580 10.12 7.91 -3.92
C LEU A 580 9.58 6.69 -4.67
N PHE A 581 8.99 6.90 -5.85
CA PHE A 581 8.51 5.81 -6.71
C PHE A 581 9.51 5.52 -7.83
N GLN A 582 10.05 4.30 -7.83
CA GLN A 582 11.14 3.87 -8.69
C GLN A 582 10.67 2.91 -9.79
N ASN A 583 11.03 3.21 -11.04
CA ASN A 583 10.91 2.26 -12.14
C ASN A 583 12.19 1.41 -12.24
N ASN A 584 12.19 0.24 -11.61
CA ASN A 584 13.32 -0.69 -11.62
C ASN A 584 13.53 -1.43 -12.95
N ASN A 585 12.60 -1.30 -13.92
CA ASN A 585 12.87 -1.72 -15.30
C ASN A 585 13.85 -0.76 -16.02
N GLU A 586 14.10 0.43 -15.47
CA GLU A 586 15.25 1.28 -15.78
C GLU A 586 16.12 1.40 -14.52
N LEU A 587 16.87 0.33 -14.23
CA LEU A 587 17.54 0.11 -12.94
C LEU A 587 18.50 1.25 -12.56
N ARG A 588 18.52 1.60 -11.27
CA ARG A 588 19.48 2.52 -10.65
C ARG A 588 20.06 1.89 -9.38
N PRO A 589 21.20 2.38 -8.86
CA PRO A 589 21.90 1.80 -7.71
C PRO A 589 21.03 1.52 -6.48
N THR A 590 20.05 2.38 -6.20
CA THR A 590 19.14 2.24 -5.04
C THR A 590 17.74 1.74 -5.38
N GLY A 591 17.52 1.12 -6.56
CA GLY A 591 16.24 0.48 -6.90
C GLY A 591 15.79 0.70 -8.35
N GLY A 592 15.74 1.94 -8.80
CA GLY A 592 15.26 2.26 -10.16
C GLY A 592 15.24 3.76 -10.45
N PHE A 593 14.92 4.11 -11.69
CA PHE A 593 14.76 5.50 -12.12
C PHE A 593 13.64 6.18 -11.32
N LEU A 594 13.95 7.36 -10.77
CA LEU A 594 13.03 8.12 -9.92
C LEU A 594 12.07 8.92 -10.80
N GLY A 595 10.89 8.36 -11.10
CA GLY A 595 9.92 8.98 -12.01
C GLY A 595 8.90 9.91 -11.34
N SER A 596 8.54 9.62 -10.09
CA SER A 596 7.58 10.42 -9.32
C SER A 596 7.82 10.27 -7.82
N TYR A 597 7.19 11.13 -7.02
CA TYR A 597 7.34 11.12 -5.57
C TYR A 597 6.03 11.51 -4.87
N ALA A 598 5.93 11.20 -3.58
CA ALA A 598 4.93 11.73 -2.68
C ALA A 598 5.60 12.44 -1.48
N VAL A 599 5.11 13.63 -1.15
CA VAL A 599 5.38 14.29 0.13
C VAL A 599 4.22 13.98 1.08
N VAL A 600 4.53 13.44 2.25
CA VAL A 600 3.57 13.18 3.32
C VAL A 600 3.91 14.10 4.49
N GLU A 601 2.99 15.01 4.83
CA GLU A 601 3.11 15.85 6.03
C GLU A 601 2.15 15.32 7.11
N LEU A 602 2.70 14.94 8.27
CA LEU A 602 1.99 14.43 9.44
C LEU A 602 1.95 15.51 10.53
N SER A 603 0.82 15.64 11.23
CA SER A 603 0.65 16.56 12.35
C SER A 603 -0.25 15.92 13.42
N LYS A 604 0.14 16.03 14.69
CA LYS A 604 -0.63 15.56 15.86
C LYS A 604 -0.98 14.05 15.82
N GLY A 605 -0.19 13.22 15.12
CA GLY A 605 -0.45 11.79 14.95
C GLY A 605 -1.24 11.42 13.68
N LYS A 606 -1.74 12.40 12.92
CA LYS A 606 -2.51 12.21 11.67
C LYS A 606 -1.73 12.61 10.44
N ILE A 607 -2.10 12.04 9.29
CA ILE A 607 -1.71 12.57 7.98
C ILE A 607 -2.50 13.87 7.74
N ALA A 608 -1.79 15.00 7.68
CA ALA A 608 -2.37 16.33 7.43
C ALA A 608 -2.41 16.67 5.94
N LYS A 609 -1.41 16.21 5.16
CA LYS A 609 -1.31 16.44 3.71
C LYS A 609 -0.58 15.30 3.02
N ILE A 610 -1.04 14.99 1.81
CA ILE A 610 -0.37 14.08 0.87
C ILE A 610 -0.27 14.80 -0.47
N GLU A 611 0.92 14.91 -1.03
CA GLU A 611 1.20 15.58 -2.29
C GLU A 611 2.03 14.65 -3.19
N ILE A 612 1.37 14.01 -4.16
CA ILE A 612 2.03 13.19 -5.19
C ILE A 612 2.24 14.04 -6.44
N ASP A 613 3.44 14.01 -7.02
CA ASP A 613 3.78 14.75 -8.25
C ASP A 613 4.90 14.05 -9.07
N ASP A 614 5.10 14.50 -10.30
CA ASP A 614 6.14 14.05 -11.24
C ASP A 614 7.51 14.69 -10.89
N VAL A 615 8.60 13.91 -10.98
CA VAL A 615 9.98 14.37 -10.68
C VAL A 615 10.44 15.55 -11.54
N TYR A 616 9.89 15.69 -12.76
CA TYR A 616 10.27 16.77 -13.68
C TYR A 616 9.78 18.15 -13.21
N ASN A 617 8.84 18.22 -12.24
CA ASN A 617 8.39 19.49 -11.64
C ASN A 617 9.43 20.14 -10.72
N PRO A 618 9.98 19.46 -9.68
CA PRO A 618 11.10 20.01 -8.92
C PRO A 618 12.39 20.11 -9.75
N ASP A 619 12.68 19.15 -10.65
CA ASP A 619 13.83 19.26 -11.56
C ASP A 619 13.77 20.50 -12.48
N GLY A 620 12.59 20.86 -12.98
CA GLY A 620 12.40 22.07 -13.78
C GLY A 620 12.51 23.37 -12.96
N GLN A 621 12.22 23.33 -11.65
CA GLN A 621 12.49 24.45 -10.74
C GLN A 621 13.98 24.57 -10.41
N LEU A 622 14.70 23.44 -10.27
CA LEU A 622 16.16 23.42 -10.18
C LEU A 622 16.81 24.04 -11.42
N LYS A 623 16.32 23.77 -12.64
CA LYS A 623 16.81 24.42 -13.87
C LYS A 623 16.67 25.95 -13.89
N LEU A 624 15.73 26.50 -13.12
CA LEU A 624 15.48 27.94 -13.03
C LEU A 624 16.22 28.59 -11.85
N SER A 625 16.76 27.79 -10.91
CA SER A 625 17.50 28.31 -9.76
C SER A 625 18.99 28.44 -10.10
N GLN A 626 19.57 29.59 -9.77
CA GLN A 626 21.03 29.78 -9.91
C GLN A 626 21.82 28.85 -8.98
N ALA A 627 21.20 28.35 -7.91
CA ALA A 627 21.80 27.41 -6.96
C ALA A 627 22.11 26.03 -7.56
N ASN A 628 21.40 25.61 -8.64
CA ASN A 628 21.68 24.31 -9.26
C ASN A 628 22.93 24.31 -10.16
N ALA A 629 23.51 25.50 -10.45
CA ALA A 629 24.75 25.61 -11.22
C ALA A 629 25.98 25.09 -10.46
N GLU A 630 25.92 25.01 -9.13
CA GLU A 630 27.01 24.50 -8.28
C GLU A 630 26.94 22.97 -8.07
N ILE A 631 25.85 22.31 -8.46
CA ILE A 631 25.65 20.87 -8.24
C ILE A 631 25.92 20.10 -9.54
N THR A 632 27.18 19.70 -9.73
CA THR A 632 27.60 18.86 -10.86
C THR A 632 27.17 17.40 -10.69
N SER A 633 26.90 16.74 -11.82
CA SER A 633 26.72 15.29 -11.86
C SER A 633 28.04 14.56 -11.60
N PRO A 634 28.01 13.35 -11.01
CA PRO A 634 29.16 12.44 -11.00
C PRO A 634 29.65 12.17 -12.42
N GLU A 635 30.97 12.17 -12.63
CA GLU A 635 31.58 12.14 -13.97
C GLU A 635 31.08 10.97 -14.85
N ALA A 636 30.95 9.76 -14.30
CA ALA A 636 30.39 8.61 -15.00
C ALA A 636 28.91 8.77 -15.41
N LEU A 637 28.11 9.51 -14.64
CA LEU A 637 26.72 9.83 -14.99
C LEU A 637 26.66 10.91 -16.07
N LYS A 638 27.50 11.95 -15.94
CA LYS A 638 27.67 13.03 -16.91
C LYS A 638 28.05 12.49 -18.28
N GLN A 639 29.09 11.65 -18.35
CA GLN A 639 29.55 11.01 -19.60
C GLN A 639 28.49 10.09 -20.23
N ALA A 640 27.65 9.45 -19.42
CA ALA A 640 26.64 8.50 -19.91
C ALA A 640 25.34 9.15 -20.39
N LEU A 641 24.95 10.30 -19.82
CA LEU A 641 23.64 10.95 -20.05
C LEU A 641 23.70 12.38 -20.63
N ASP A 642 24.89 12.94 -20.85
CA ASP A 642 25.08 14.37 -21.23
C ASP A 642 24.44 15.35 -20.23
N GLU A 643 24.51 14.99 -18.94
CA GLU A 643 23.81 15.66 -17.84
C GLU A 643 24.82 16.38 -16.92
N GLU A 644 25.22 17.60 -17.27
CA GLU A 644 26.20 18.42 -16.52
C GLU A 644 25.82 18.68 -15.05
N SER A 645 24.62 19.22 -14.81
CA SER A 645 24.08 19.43 -13.46
C SER A 645 23.31 18.21 -12.98
N LEU A 646 23.43 17.84 -11.71
CA LEU A 646 22.68 16.73 -11.14
C LEU A 646 21.20 17.09 -10.95
N TYR A 647 20.32 16.14 -11.25
CA TYR A 647 18.87 16.27 -11.06
C TYR A 647 18.32 15.17 -10.16
N ILE A 648 17.18 15.42 -9.51
CA ILE A 648 16.55 14.51 -8.54
C ILE A 648 16.29 13.15 -9.19
N ARG A 649 15.85 13.12 -10.45
CA ARG A 649 15.59 11.90 -11.24
C ARG A 649 16.77 10.90 -11.31
N ASN A 650 18.01 11.39 -11.21
CA ASN A 650 19.25 10.59 -11.25
C ASN A 650 20.09 10.69 -9.95
N ALA A 651 19.65 11.44 -8.94
CA ALA A 651 20.38 11.66 -7.70
C ALA A 651 20.56 10.39 -6.84
N ASN A 652 19.92 9.27 -7.20
CA ASN A 652 20.17 7.96 -6.62
C ASN A 652 21.39 7.20 -7.21
N TRP A 653 22.43 7.93 -7.64
CA TRP A 653 23.67 7.36 -8.18
C TRP A 653 24.60 6.70 -7.13
N ASN A 654 24.45 7.00 -5.84
CA ASN A 654 25.27 6.36 -4.80
C ASN A 654 24.70 4.97 -4.45
N PRO A 655 25.51 3.90 -4.41
CA PRO A 655 25.05 2.57 -4.00
C PRO A 655 24.50 2.46 -2.57
N SER A 656 24.76 3.47 -1.72
CA SER A 656 24.21 3.62 -0.38
C SER A 656 22.97 4.53 -0.43
N PHE A 657 21.78 3.97 -0.19
CA PHE A 657 20.54 4.76 -0.22
C PHE A 657 20.49 5.90 0.81
N PRO A 658 21.03 5.79 2.05
CA PRO A 658 21.06 6.93 2.96
C PRO A 658 21.86 8.11 2.40
N ALA A 659 23.00 7.85 1.74
CA ALA A 659 23.80 8.88 1.08
C ALA A 659 23.05 9.53 -0.09
N SER A 660 22.44 8.73 -0.98
CA SER A 660 21.68 9.27 -2.11
C SER A 660 20.39 9.99 -1.68
N SER A 661 19.72 9.51 -0.63
CA SER A 661 18.56 10.19 -0.05
C SER A 661 18.91 11.54 0.57
N GLN A 662 20.11 11.71 1.13
CA GLN A 662 20.59 13.00 1.60
C GLN A 662 20.84 13.99 0.44
N VAL A 663 21.37 13.52 -0.69
CA VAL A 663 21.49 14.34 -1.91
C VAL A 663 20.11 14.77 -2.41
N ILE A 664 19.15 13.85 -2.46
CA ILE A 664 17.75 14.14 -2.84
C ILE A 664 17.10 15.15 -1.88
N ASN A 665 17.27 14.98 -0.57
CA ASN A 665 16.77 15.90 0.47
C ASN A 665 17.38 17.31 0.30
N ASN A 666 18.69 17.40 0.02
CA ASN A 666 19.35 18.66 -0.27
C ASN A 666 18.81 19.34 -1.54
N LEU A 667 18.60 18.58 -2.62
CA LEU A 667 18.03 19.09 -3.88
C LEU A 667 16.60 19.62 -3.69
N PHE A 668 15.71 18.87 -3.04
CA PHE A 668 14.36 19.36 -2.72
C PHE A 668 14.37 20.61 -1.83
N LYS A 669 15.31 20.69 -0.88
CA LYS A 669 15.47 21.88 -0.03
C LYS A 669 15.88 23.13 -0.81
N LEU A 670 16.51 23.00 -1.99
CA LEU A 670 16.73 24.14 -2.91
C LEU A 670 15.47 24.54 -3.69
N VAL A 671 14.48 23.65 -3.81
CA VAL A 671 13.22 23.93 -4.54
C VAL A 671 12.20 24.66 -3.65
N ASP A 672 11.98 24.19 -2.41
CA ASP A 672 10.94 24.76 -1.52
C ASP A 672 11.43 25.21 -0.13
N GLY A 673 12.74 25.19 0.12
CA GLY A 673 13.36 25.62 1.38
C GLY A 673 13.21 24.64 2.54
N LYS A 674 12.35 23.62 2.43
CA LYS A 674 12.09 22.64 3.50
C LYS A 674 12.88 21.34 3.25
N GLY A 675 13.47 20.80 4.32
CA GLY A 675 14.00 19.43 4.31
C GLY A 675 12.90 18.38 4.58
N PHE A 676 13.32 17.13 4.73
CA PHE A 676 12.52 16.01 5.19
C PHE A 676 13.09 15.40 6.48
N ASP A 677 12.23 14.84 7.33
CA ASP A 677 12.56 14.02 8.51
C ASP A 677 12.98 12.59 8.14
N GLY A 678 12.64 12.14 6.93
CA GLY A 678 13.05 10.85 6.38
C GLY A 678 12.70 10.72 4.91
N VAL A 679 13.34 9.76 4.26
CA VAL A 679 13.12 9.44 2.85
C VAL A 679 12.95 7.94 2.71
N PHE A 680 11.88 7.55 2.04
CA PHE A 680 11.51 6.17 1.76
C PHE A 680 11.54 5.96 0.24
N ALA A 681 11.82 4.75 -0.23
CA ALA A 681 11.76 4.41 -1.65
C ALA A 681 11.08 3.07 -1.87
N VAL A 682 10.28 2.98 -2.93
CA VAL A 682 9.57 1.77 -3.35
C VAL A 682 9.70 1.56 -4.85
N ASP A 683 9.80 0.30 -5.27
CA ASP A 683 9.89 -0.09 -6.68
C ASP A 683 8.59 -0.73 -7.22
N LEU A 684 8.63 -1.20 -8.47
CA LEU A 684 7.48 -1.86 -9.09
C LEU A 684 7.23 -3.28 -8.54
N TYR A 685 8.21 -3.94 -7.90
CA TYR A 685 8.00 -5.21 -7.21
C TYR A 685 7.20 -5.00 -5.91
N PHE A 686 7.55 -3.99 -5.10
CA PHE A 686 6.70 -3.59 -3.96
C PHE A 686 5.28 -3.25 -4.42
N THR A 687 5.16 -2.51 -5.52
CA THR A 687 3.86 -2.07 -6.06
C THR A 687 3.03 -3.26 -6.56
N ARG A 688 3.63 -4.24 -7.24
CA ARG A 688 3.00 -5.52 -7.61
C ARG A 688 2.54 -6.30 -6.37
N ASP A 689 3.42 -6.46 -5.39
CA ASP A 689 3.16 -7.30 -4.22
C ASP A 689 2.09 -6.67 -3.31
N LEU A 690 2.03 -5.34 -3.23
CA LEU A 690 0.95 -4.59 -2.59
C LEU A 690 -0.40 -4.79 -3.31
N LEU A 691 -0.43 -4.76 -4.66
CA LEU A 691 -1.65 -5.09 -5.43
C LEU A 691 -2.17 -6.51 -5.15
N SER A 692 -1.32 -7.47 -4.76
CA SER A 692 -1.78 -8.82 -4.38
C SER A 692 -2.65 -8.84 -3.11
N VAL A 693 -2.46 -7.88 -2.19
CA VAL A 693 -3.25 -7.72 -0.96
C VAL A 693 -4.47 -6.83 -1.20
N LEU A 694 -4.30 -5.72 -1.93
CA LEU A 694 -5.39 -4.79 -2.23
C LEU A 694 -6.46 -5.48 -3.10
N GLY A 695 -6.02 -6.12 -4.20
CA GLY A 695 -6.85 -6.59 -5.30
C GLY A 695 -6.69 -5.71 -6.55
N PRO A 696 -7.48 -5.96 -7.61
CA PRO A 696 -7.52 -5.10 -8.80
C PRO A 696 -7.83 -3.64 -8.48
N VAL A 697 -7.10 -2.73 -9.13
CA VAL A 697 -7.22 -1.28 -8.94
C VAL A 697 -7.62 -0.64 -10.26
N TYR A 698 -8.79 0.01 -10.32
CA TYR A 698 -9.21 0.77 -11.50
C TYR A 698 -8.62 2.18 -11.48
N LEU A 699 -8.05 2.61 -12.60
CA LEU A 699 -7.53 3.96 -12.82
C LEU A 699 -8.41 4.68 -13.85
N THR A 700 -9.46 5.35 -13.37
CA THR A 700 -10.45 6.01 -14.23
C THR A 700 -9.89 7.15 -15.10
N ALA A 701 -8.68 7.65 -14.81
CA ALA A 701 -7.96 8.59 -15.68
C ALA A 701 -7.45 7.93 -16.99
N TYR A 702 -7.48 6.60 -17.06
CA TYR A 702 -7.02 5.75 -18.15
C TYR A 702 -8.09 4.74 -18.62
N ASP A 703 -9.27 4.74 -17.99
CA ASP A 703 -10.37 3.77 -18.16
C ASP A 703 -9.92 2.29 -18.07
N GLU A 704 -8.93 2.01 -17.22
CA GLU A 704 -8.22 0.73 -17.18
C GLU A 704 -8.13 0.11 -15.79
N GLU A 705 -8.14 -1.23 -15.74
CA GLU A 705 -7.95 -2.01 -14.53
C GLU A 705 -6.52 -2.57 -14.43
N ILE A 706 -5.86 -2.23 -13.33
CA ILE A 706 -4.49 -2.64 -13.01
C ILE A 706 -4.53 -3.80 -12.02
N ARG A 707 -3.82 -4.87 -12.36
CA ARG A 707 -3.77 -6.15 -11.65
C ARG A 707 -2.35 -6.67 -11.61
N VAL A 708 -2.10 -7.66 -10.75
CA VAL A 708 -0.79 -8.32 -10.58
C VAL A 708 -0.23 -8.87 -11.91
N ASP A 709 -1.09 -9.34 -12.83
CA ASP A 709 -0.69 -9.87 -14.14
C ASP A 709 -0.32 -8.79 -15.16
N ASN A 710 -1.07 -7.68 -15.24
CA ASN A 710 -0.89 -6.67 -16.29
C ASN A 710 -0.12 -5.42 -15.84
N MET A 711 0.13 -5.23 -14.54
CA MET A 711 0.66 -3.96 -13.99
C MET A 711 1.94 -3.49 -14.68
N TYR A 712 2.91 -4.39 -14.92
CA TYR A 712 4.13 -4.02 -15.64
C TYR A 712 3.85 -3.58 -17.07
N GLU A 713 3.03 -4.32 -17.81
CA GLU A 713 2.67 -4.01 -19.19
C GLU A 713 1.99 -2.62 -19.28
N ARG A 714 1.00 -2.35 -18.40
CA ARG A 714 0.29 -1.06 -18.39
C ARG A 714 1.21 0.09 -17.94
N ALA A 715 2.08 -0.15 -16.96
CA ALA A 715 3.07 0.84 -16.51
C ALA A 715 4.06 1.22 -17.61
N GLN A 716 4.47 0.27 -18.46
CA GLN A 716 5.25 0.62 -19.65
C GLN A 716 4.38 1.34 -20.68
N PHE A 717 3.25 0.76 -21.11
CA PHE A 717 2.37 1.30 -22.16
C PHE A 717 2.00 2.78 -21.95
N HIS A 718 1.59 3.17 -20.73
CA HIS A 718 1.23 4.55 -20.42
C HIS A 718 2.42 5.50 -20.29
N SER A 719 3.64 4.97 -20.22
CA SER A 719 4.90 5.72 -20.33
C SER A 719 5.49 5.75 -21.77
N ASP A 720 4.83 5.11 -22.74
CA ASP A 720 5.36 4.90 -24.11
C ASP A 720 4.69 5.77 -25.18
N PHE A 721 3.43 6.21 -24.96
CA PHE A 721 2.58 6.66 -26.07
C PHE A 721 2.84 8.10 -26.57
N ASP A 722 3.85 8.22 -27.43
CA ASP A 722 4.19 9.33 -28.34
C ASP A 722 4.96 10.50 -27.71
N PHE A 723 6.26 10.29 -27.42
CA PHE A 723 7.22 11.36 -27.07
C PHE A 723 7.63 12.18 -28.32
N LYS A 724 6.65 12.81 -28.98
CA LYS A 724 6.92 13.84 -29.99
C LYS A 724 7.08 15.20 -29.30
N SER A 725 8.22 15.83 -29.53
CA SER A 725 8.68 17.06 -28.87
C SER A 725 7.62 18.17 -28.83
N GLY A 726 6.92 18.31 -27.70
CA GLY A 726 5.97 19.40 -27.44
C GLY A 726 4.61 18.98 -26.86
N VAL A 727 4.18 17.71 -26.99
CA VAL A 727 2.90 17.22 -26.43
C VAL A 727 3.17 16.35 -25.21
N SER A 728 2.52 16.68 -24.07
CA SER A 728 3.11 16.44 -22.75
C SER A 728 2.12 15.90 -21.69
N SER A 729 0.91 15.50 -22.11
CA SER A 729 -0.23 15.26 -21.22
C SER A 729 -0.28 13.88 -20.52
N LYS A 730 0.69 12.98 -20.75
CA LYS A 730 0.53 11.53 -20.50
C LYS A 730 1.28 10.89 -19.31
N LYS A 731 2.38 11.46 -18.80
CA LYS A 731 3.24 10.79 -17.79
C LYS A 731 2.66 10.65 -16.36
N ALA A 732 1.35 10.83 -16.18
CA ALA A 732 0.69 10.79 -14.86
C ALA A 732 0.39 9.37 -14.31
N PHE A 733 0.76 8.29 -15.01
CA PHE A 733 0.27 6.94 -14.67
C PHE A 733 0.69 6.47 -13.28
N ILE A 734 1.98 6.58 -12.95
CA ILE A 734 2.50 6.17 -11.63
C ILE A 734 1.96 7.10 -10.52
N THR A 735 1.75 8.39 -10.81
CA THR A 735 1.12 9.35 -9.90
C THR A 735 -0.32 8.95 -9.56
N VAL A 736 -1.13 8.61 -10.57
CA VAL A 736 -2.54 8.21 -10.40
C VAL A 736 -2.64 6.81 -9.76
N LEU A 737 -1.80 5.86 -10.17
CA LEU A 737 -1.71 4.53 -9.55
C LEU A 737 -1.29 4.63 -8.08
N GLY A 738 -0.27 5.42 -7.75
CA GLY A 738 0.20 5.65 -6.39
C GLY A 738 -0.89 6.28 -5.50
N GLY A 739 -1.59 7.30 -6.00
CA GLY A 739 -2.72 7.91 -5.29
C GLY A 739 -3.86 6.92 -5.05
N LYS A 740 -4.21 6.12 -6.06
CA LYS A 740 -5.29 5.13 -5.98
C LYS A 740 -4.94 3.92 -5.10
N MET A 741 -3.69 3.49 -5.09
CA MET A 741 -3.22 2.45 -4.18
C MET A 741 -3.17 2.94 -2.73
N LEU A 742 -2.83 4.20 -2.50
CA LEU A 742 -2.84 4.81 -1.16
C LEU A 742 -4.27 4.95 -0.61
N GLU A 743 -5.23 5.36 -1.45
CA GLU A 743 -6.67 5.29 -1.17
C GLU A 743 -7.12 3.86 -0.82
N SER A 744 -6.73 2.88 -1.64
CA SER A 744 -7.06 1.46 -1.45
C SER A 744 -6.44 0.89 -0.16
N VAL A 745 -5.29 1.41 0.26
CA VAL A 745 -4.63 1.10 1.54
C VAL A 745 -5.44 1.69 2.70
N PHE A 746 -5.83 2.97 2.67
CA PHE A 746 -6.64 3.54 3.76
C PHE A 746 -8.02 2.87 3.90
N SER A 747 -8.59 2.43 2.77
CA SER A 747 -9.87 1.69 2.71
C SER A 747 -9.73 0.19 3.07
N LEU A 748 -8.53 -0.30 3.39
CA LEU A 748 -8.27 -1.72 3.57
C LEU A 748 -8.93 -2.27 4.87
N PRO A 749 -9.75 -3.33 4.80
CA PRO A 749 -10.34 -3.94 5.99
C PRO A 749 -9.30 -4.48 6.97
N GLN A 750 -9.60 -4.43 8.27
CA GLN A 750 -8.71 -4.86 9.36
C GLN A 750 -8.16 -6.29 9.15
N GLU A 751 -8.98 -7.20 8.63
CA GLU A 751 -8.61 -8.59 8.31
C GLU A 751 -7.47 -8.73 7.28
N LYS A 752 -7.25 -7.71 6.43
CA LYS A 752 -6.17 -7.70 5.41
C LYS A 752 -4.89 -7.00 5.89
N ILE A 753 -4.92 -6.25 7.00
CA ILE A 753 -3.72 -5.58 7.56
C ILE A 753 -2.57 -6.57 7.86
N PRO A 754 -2.79 -7.80 8.37
CA PRO A 754 -1.73 -8.79 8.55
C PRO A 754 -1.00 -9.16 7.25
N ALA A 755 -1.73 -9.22 6.12
CA ALA A 755 -1.14 -9.49 4.80
C ALA A 755 -0.37 -8.27 4.27
N LEU A 756 -0.87 -7.05 4.51
CA LEU A 756 -0.16 -5.80 4.22
C LEU A 756 1.16 -5.70 4.99
N LEU A 757 1.17 -6.03 6.29
CA LEU A 757 2.38 -6.11 7.12
C LEU A 757 3.35 -7.19 6.61
N GLY A 758 2.82 -8.31 6.09
CA GLY A 758 3.59 -9.34 5.40
C GLY A 758 4.33 -8.80 4.18
N VAL A 759 3.64 -8.08 3.29
CA VAL A 759 4.23 -7.43 2.10
C VAL A 759 5.26 -6.37 2.48
N LEU A 760 4.97 -5.54 3.49
CA LEU A 760 5.91 -4.54 3.99
C LEU A 760 7.19 -5.21 4.52
N TYR A 761 7.07 -6.25 5.34
CA TYR A 761 8.21 -6.99 5.88
C TYR A 761 9.02 -7.69 4.79
N SER A 762 8.37 -8.40 3.86
CA SER A 762 9.08 -9.07 2.76
C SER A 762 9.76 -8.08 1.82
N SER A 763 9.19 -6.90 1.63
CA SER A 763 9.78 -5.85 0.79
C SER A 763 10.99 -5.17 1.44
N LEU A 764 11.04 -5.09 2.77
CA LEU A 764 12.22 -4.62 3.51
C LEU A 764 13.38 -5.62 3.42
N GLU A 765 13.12 -6.91 3.66
CA GLU A 765 14.13 -7.97 3.57
C GLU A 765 14.63 -8.18 2.12
N GLN A 766 13.77 -7.96 1.11
CA GLN A 766 14.13 -8.03 -0.31
C GLN A 766 14.64 -6.71 -0.93
N LYS A 767 14.64 -5.60 -0.18
CA LYS A 767 15.02 -4.26 -0.67
C LYS A 767 14.17 -3.76 -1.86
N HIS A 768 12.86 -4.03 -1.80
CA HIS A 768 11.82 -3.43 -2.63
C HIS A 768 11.14 -2.24 -1.93
N LEU A 769 11.30 -2.15 -0.61
CA LEU A 769 11.03 -0.98 0.23
C LEU A 769 12.34 -0.61 0.97
N LEU A 770 12.76 0.64 0.90
CA LEU A 770 13.91 1.19 1.63
C LEU A 770 13.47 2.31 2.57
N LEU A 771 14.03 2.36 3.78
CA LEU A 771 13.67 3.33 4.82
C LEU A 771 14.89 4.07 5.37
N ASN A 772 14.98 5.39 5.18
CA ASN A 772 15.93 6.25 5.89
C ASN A 772 15.20 7.28 6.78
N LEU A 773 15.66 7.45 8.03
CA LEU A 773 15.10 8.35 9.04
C LEU A 773 16.20 9.21 9.65
N TYR A 774 16.15 10.53 9.47
CA TYR A 774 17.18 11.44 9.96
C TYR A 774 17.02 11.71 11.46
N GLY A 775 18.14 11.71 12.20
CA GLY A 775 18.16 12.09 13.62
C GLY A 775 17.50 11.10 14.60
N THR A 776 17.17 9.88 14.16
CA THR A 776 16.54 8.83 14.99
C THR A 776 17.55 7.77 15.42
N HIS A 777 17.33 7.12 16.57
CA HIS A 777 18.10 5.94 16.98
C HIS A 777 17.72 4.71 16.15
N LEU A 778 16.49 4.64 15.65
CA LEU A 778 16.02 3.61 14.71
C LEU A 778 16.86 3.52 13.43
N SER A 779 17.44 4.63 12.95
CA SER A 779 18.34 4.63 11.79
C SER A 779 19.42 3.54 11.85
N LYS A 780 20.04 3.33 13.02
CA LYS A 780 21.04 2.28 13.25
C LYS A 780 20.46 0.87 13.13
N TYR A 781 19.23 0.65 13.59
CA TYR A 781 18.55 -0.64 13.46
C TYR A 781 18.15 -0.93 12.01
N LEU A 782 17.75 0.08 11.23
CA LEU A 782 17.47 -0.06 9.80
C LEU A 782 18.75 -0.44 9.04
N ALA A 783 19.89 0.18 9.38
CA ALA A 783 21.21 -0.17 8.84
C ALA A 783 21.69 -1.57 9.23
N GLU A 784 21.57 -1.96 10.51
CA GLU A 784 21.92 -3.32 10.98
C GLU A 784 21.09 -4.42 10.30
N LYS A 785 19.89 -4.08 9.81
CA LYS A 785 19.00 -4.95 9.03
C LYS A 785 19.20 -4.87 7.52
N GLY A 786 19.93 -3.87 7.01
CA GLY A 786 20.03 -3.56 5.58
C GLY A 786 18.75 -2.96 4.96
N TRP A 787 17.73 -2.66 5.78
CA TRP A 787 16.44 -2.09 5.37
C TRP A 787 16.54 -0.61 4.96
N ASP A 788 17.62 0.07 5.34
CA ASP A 788 17.93 1.42 4.88
C ASP A 788 18.66 1.44 3.52
N GLY A 789 19.03 0.28 2.96
CA GLY A 789 19.81 0.23 1.71
C GLY A 789 21.22 0.81 1.81
N SER A 790 21.80 0.89 3.02
CA SER A 790 23.20 1.25 3.23
C SER A 790 24.17 0.20 2.68
N LEU A 791 25.45 0.55 2.60
CA LEU A 791 26.54 -0.42 2.44
C LEU A 791 26.75 -1.12 3.78
N ILE A 792 26.57 -2.44 3.83
CA ILE A 792 26.78 -3.23 5.06
C ILE A 792 28.20 -3.01 5.57
N ASP A 793 28.37 -2.77 6.86
CA ASP A 793 29.70 -2.67 7.49
C ASP A 793 30.28 -4.06 7.78
N THR A 794 31.34 -4.45 7.07
CA THR A 794 32.04 -5.75 7.25
C THR A 794 33.27 -5.66 8.17
N PRO A 795 33.61 -6.72 8.92
CA PRO A 795 34.95 -6.87 9.51
C PRO A 795 36.07 -6.85 8.45
N VAL A 796 37.29 -6.49 8.83
CA VAL A 796 38.45 -6.44 7.90
C VAL A 796 38.88 -7.83 7.40
N ASP A 797 38.55 -8.87 8.15
CA ASP A 797 38.75 -10.30 7.89
C ASP A 797 37.50 -11.00 7.31
N SER A 798 36.58 -10.21 6.73
CA SER A 798 35.39 -10.69 6.04
C SER A 798 35.40 -10.26 4.58
N ASP A 799 35.13 -11.19 3.66
CA ASP A 799 34.99 -10.88 2.24
C ASP A 799 33.65 -10.16 1.99
N TYR A 800 33.65 -9.28 1.00
CA TYR A 800 32.49 -8.45 0.66
C TYR A 800 32.34 -8.40 -0.85
N LEU A 801 31.12 -8.67 -1.32
CA LEU A 801 30.76 -8.57 -2.73
C LEU A 801 29.42 -7.83 -2.86
N TYR A 802 29.42 -6.70 -3.57
CA TYR A 802 28.21 -6.00 -3.95
C TYR A 802 28.30 -5.56 -5.42
N VAL A 803 27.54 -6.25 -6.28
CA VAL A 803 27.41 -5.89 -7.70
C VAL A 803 26.29 -4.86 -7.82
N VAL A 804 26.60 -3.72 -8.43
CA VAL A 804 25.69 -2.57 -8.54
C VAL A 804 25.55 -2.18 -10.01
N ASN A 805 24.39 -2.46 -10.57
CA ASN A 805 24.02 -2.15 -11.94
C ASN A 805 23.30 -0.80 -12.04
N ALA A 806 23.56 -0.04 -13.09
CA ALA A 806 22.89 1.23 -13.36
C ALA A 806 22.60 1.35 -14.87
N ASN A 807 21.32 1.27 -15.23
CA ASN A 807 20.87 1.42 -16.61
C ASN A 807 20.94 2.89 -17.01
N VAL A 808 21.95 3.24 -17.79
CA VAL A 808 22.15 4.58 -18.37
C VAL A 808 21.73 4.63 -19.84
N GLY A 809 20.95 3.64 -20.29
CA GLY A 809 20.41 3.60 -21.65
C GLY A 809 19.19 4.50 -21.88
N GLY A 810 18.50 4.91 -20.81
CA GLY A 810 17.18 5.55 -20.89
C GLY A 810 16.08 4.61 -21.42
N THR A 811 16.37 3.31 -21.50
CA THR A 811 15.52 2.23 -21.99
C THR A 811 15.05 1.35 -20.83
N LYS A 812 13.83 0.80 -20.89
CA LYS A 812 13.34 -0.10 -19.81
C LYS A 812 13.84 -1.55 -19.95
N SER A 813 15.06 -1.72 -20.46
CA SER A 813 15.60 -3.02 -20.85
C SER A 813 15.83 -3.99 -19.69
N ASN A 814 15.85 -3.55 -18.42
CA ASN A 814 15.94 -4.48 -17.29
C ASN A 814 14.74 -5.43 -17.17
N TYR A 815 13.61 -5.12 -17.81
CA TYR A 815 12.48 -6.06 -17.93
C TYR A 815 12.82 -7.29 -18.79
N TYR A 816 13.73 -7.15 -19.77
CA TYR A 816 14.12 -8.20 -20.71
C TYR A 816 15.50 -8.81 -20.41
N VAL A 817 16.31 -8.18 -19.56
CA VAL A 817 17.66 -8.63 -19.21
C VAL A 817 17.64 -9.58 -18.01
N LYS A 818 18.24 -10.75 -18.18
CA LYS A 818 18.53 -11.69 -17.08
C LYS A 818 19.98 -11.53 -16.63
N ASN A 819 20.18 -11.55 -15.31
CA ASN A 819 21.49 -11.47 -14.68
C ASN A 819 21.91 -12.84 -14.12
N GLY A 820 23.15 -13.25 -14.39
CA GLY A 820 23.83 -14.34 -13.72
C GLY A 820 25.10 -13.83 -13.03
N ILE A 821 25.40 -14.32 -11.83
CA ILE A 821 26.61 -13.96 -11.09
C ILE A 821 27.27 -15.23 -10.55
N ASN A 822 28.41 -15.61 -11.12
CA ASN A 822 29.24 -16.71 -10.63
C ASN A 822 30.43 -16.12 -9.86
N TYR A 823 30.56 -16.41 -8.57
CA TYR A 823 31.71 -16.01 -7.76
C TYR A 823 32.44 -17.24 -7.21
N ALA A 824 33.71 -17.39 -7.59
CA ALA A 824 34.58 -18.45 -7.12
C ALA A 824 35.75 -17.86 -6.29
N VAL A 825 36.03 -18.46 -5.13
CA VAL A 825 37.16 -18.10 -4.28
C VAL A 825 38.05 -19.33 -4.06
N SER A 826 39.35 -19.20 -4.32
CA SER A 826 40.32 -20.29 -4.25
C SER A 826 41.73 -19.79 -3.93
N SER A 827 42.61 -20.67 -3.45
CA SER A 827 44.05 -20.38 -3.36
C SER A 827 44.79 -21.21 -4.42
N LYS A 828 45.08 -20.59 -5.57
CA LYS A 828 45.70 -21.24 -6.74
C LYS A 828 47.22 -21.44 -6.60
N THR A 829 47.85 -20.90 -5.55
CA THR A 829 49.30 -20.92 -5.29
C THR A 829 49.61 -21.17 -3.81
N SER A 830 50.87 -21.51 -3.51
CA SER A 830 51.35 -21.82 -2.15
C SER A 830 51.55 -20.60 -1.23
N ASP A 831 51.21 -19.39 -1.70
CA ASP A 831 51.28 -18.14 -0.94
C ASP A 831 50.13 -17.99 0.09
N GLY A 832 49.08 -18.82 -0.03
CA GLY A 832 47.88 -18.74 0.81
C GLY A 832 46.97 -17.56 0.49
N VAL A 833 47.25 -16.78 -0.56
CA VAL A 833 46.41 -15.66 -1.00
C VAL A 833 45.14 -16.24 -1.63
N LEU A 834 43.99 -15.88 -1.06
CA LEU A 834 42.69 -16.17 -1.64
C LEU A 834 42.47 -15.27 -2.86
N ARG A 835 41.89 -15.82 -3.92
CA ARG A 835 41.67 -15.15 -5.20
C ARG A 835 40.23 -15.31 -5.62
N GLY A 836 39.61 -14.17 -5.93
CA GLY A 836 38.26 -14.05 -6.44
C GLY A 836 38.26 -14.09 -7.96
N GLU A 837 37.36 -14.90 -8.50
CA GLU A 837 37.06 -15.03 -9.92
C GLU A 837 35.55 -14.84 -10.05
N LEU A 838 35.16 -13.68 -10.59
CA LEU A 838 33.78 -13.20 -10.62
C LEU A 838 33.33 -13.01 -12.08
N GLU A 839 32.38 -13.82 -12.52
CA GLU A 839 31.69 -13.64 -13.81
C GLU A 839 30.32 -12.98 -13.58
N LEU A 840 30.06 -11.88 -14.30
CA LEU A 840 28.76 -11.22 -14.41
C LEU A 840 28.20 -11.44 -15.81
N THR A 841 27.15 -12.24 -15.94
CA THR A 841 26.48 -12.54 -17.21
C THR A 841 25.21 -11.72 -17.37
N TYR A 842 25.04 -11.08 -18.52
CA TYR A 842 23.85 -10.34 -18.91
C TYR A 842 23.29 -10.93 -20.22
N GLU A 843 22.02 -11.31 -20.23
CA GLU A 843 21.33 -11.88 -21.40
C GLU A 843 20.08 -11.03 -21.72
N ASN A 844 20.11 -10.27 -22.81
CA ASN A 844 18.98 -9.41 -23.22
C ASN A 844 18.01 -10.21 -24.11
N THR A 845 16.94 -10.72 -23.50
CA THR A 845 16.00 -11.64 -24.17
C THR A 845 15.00 -10.96 -25.11
N GLN A 846 15.11 -9.65 -25.32
CA GLN A 846 14.23 -8.92 -26.22
C GLN A 846 14.48 -9.33 -27.68
N LYS A 847 13.40 -9.50 -28.47
CA LYS A 847 13.49 -9.92 -29.88
C LYS A 847 14.00 -8.82 -30.82
N ASN A 848 13.56 -7.59 -30.62
CA ASN A 848 13.84 -6.43 -31.46
C ASN A 848 14.34 -5.26 -30.59
N ALA A 849 14.89 -4.22 -31.20
CA ALA A 849 15.24 -2.97 -30.50
C ALA A 849 14.04 -2.01 -30.27
N ASP A 850 12.82 -2.53 -30.30
CA ASP A 850 11.60 -1.73 -30.16
C ASP A 850 11.46 -1.17 -28.73
N TRP A 851 11.10 0.10 -28.62
CA TRP A 851 10.70 0.72 -27.35
C TRP A 851 9.44 0.02 -26.82
N PRO A 852 9.27 -0.25 -25.49
CA PRO A 852 9.99 0.30 -24.32
C PRO A 852 11.41 -0.22 -24.03
N GLY A 853 11.87 -1.25 -24.73
CA GLY A 853 13.20 -1.84 -24.51
C GLY A 853 14.28 -1.16 -25.36
N GLY A 854 15.17 -1.96 -25.93
CA GLY A 854 16.34 -1.56 -26.71
C GLY A 854 17.65 -2.08 -26.10
N PRO A 855 18.80 -1.53 -26.54
CA PRO A 855 20.09 -1.84 -25.94
C PRO A 855 20.11 -1.51 -24.44
N TYR A 856 20.60 -2.46 -23.64
CA TYR A 856 20.85 -2.27 -22.22
C TYR A 856 22.25 -1.67 -22.05
N LYS A 857 22.34 -0.36 -21.81
CA LYS A 857 23.60 0.30 -21.46
C LYS A 857 23.73 0.31 -19.94
N ASN A 858 24.62 -0.52 -19.41
CA ASN A 858 24.79 -0.72 -17.98
C ASN A 858 26.14 -0.18 -17.52
N TYR A 859 26.15 0.75 -16.57
CA TYR A 859 27.34 1.11 -15.83
C TYR A 859 27.43 0.23 -14.58
N VAL A 860 28.17 -0.87 -14.67
CA VAL A 860 28.33 -1.80 -13.54
C VAL A 860 29.48 -1.38 -12.64
N ARG A 861 29.27 -1.53 -11.33
CA ARG A 861 30.29 -1.36 -10.30
C ARG A 861 30.30 -2.56 -9.38
N VAL A 862 31.47 -3.19 -9.23
CA VAL A 862 31.69 -4.31 -8.32
C VAL A 862 32.44 -3.78 -7.09
N LEU A 863 31.72 -3.63 -5.98
CA LEU A 863 32.31 -3.21 -4.71
C LEU A 863 32.83 -4.46 -3.99
N VAL A 864 34.12 -4.47 -3.71
CA VAL A 864 34.86 -5.55 -3.04
C VAL A 864 35.55 -5.06 -1.77
N GLN A 865 35.93 -6.01 -0.90
CA GLN A 865 36.57 -5.73 0.38
C GLN A 865 37.82 -4.84 0.24
N ASN A 866 38.02 -3.93 1.19
CA ASN A 866 39.14 -2.98 1.18
C ASN A 866 40.50 -3.70 1.14
N GLY A 867 41.34 -3.38 0.16
CA GLY A 867 42.65 -3.99 -0.04
C GLY A 867 42.71 -5.08 -1.12
N SER A 868 41.56 -5.47 -1.69
CA SER A 868 41.51 -6.33 -2.88
C SER A 868 42.20 -5.66 -4.07
N LYS A 869 42.86 -6.44 -4.93
CA LYS A 869 43.61 -5.94 -6.09
C LYS A 869 43.15 -6.67 -7.36
N LEU A 870 42.70 -5.92 -8.37
CA LEU A 870 42.41 -6.47 -9.68
C LEU A 870 43.69 -7.08 -10.30
N THR A 871 43.58 -8.29 -10.82
CA THR A 871 44.68 -9.03 -11.48
C THR A 871 44.37 -9.41 -12.93
N GLY A 872 43.13 -9.24 -13.38
CA GLY A 872 42.73 -9.34 -14.79
C GLY A 872 41.24 -9.00 -14.97
N ALA A 873 40.85 -8.49 -16.13
CA ALA A 873 39.44 -8.30 -16.47
C ALA A 873 39.18 -8.57 -17.95
N PHE A 874 38.08 -9.27 -18.27
CA PHE A 874 37.79 -9.74 -19.62
C PHE A 874 36.31 -9.52 -20.00
N LEU A 875 36.08 -9.24 -21.27
CA LEU A 875 34.77 -9.14 -21.91
C LEU A 875 34.59 -10.33 -22.87
N MET A 876 33.49 -11.07 -22.70
CA MET A 876 33.12 -12.23 -23.51
C MET A 876 31.76 -12.00 -24.17
N GLY A 877 31.67 -12.14 -25.49
CA GLY A 877 30.41 -12.05 -26.24
C GLY A 877 29.88 -10.62 -26.47
N GLY A 878 28.83 -10.52 -27.29
CA GLY A 878 28.27 -9.26 -27.79
C GLY A 878 29.14 -8.54 -28.82
N GLN A 879 28.56 -7.58 -29.54
CA GLN A 879 29.27 -6.79 -30.57
C GLN A 879 30.49 -6.04 -30.02
N GLU A 880 30.46 -5.59 -28.76
CA GLU A 880 31.57 -4.90 -28.10
C GLU A 880 32.84 -5.77 -28.01
N ALA A 881 32.69 -7.09 -27.78
CA ALA A 881 33.83 -8.02 -27.81
C ALA A 881 34.34 -8.31 -29.23
N THR A 882 33.58 -7.98 -30.28
CA THR A 882 33.99 -8.17 -31.68
C THR A 882 34.62 -6.93 -32.31
N SER A 883 34.46 -5.75 -31.71
CA SER A 883 34.97 -4.47 -32.23
C SER A 883 36.30 -4.01 -31.61
N LEU A 884 36.81 -4.76 -30.63
CA LEU A 884 38.06 -4.49 -29.93
C LEU A 884 39.16 -5.44 -30.38
N GLU A 885 40.40 -4.94 -30.50
CA GLU A 885 41.54 -5.74 -30.95
C GLU A 885 41.83 -6.89 -29.96
N LYS A 886 41.86 -8.13 -30.47
CA LYS A 886 42.31 -9.30 -29.70
C LYS A 886 43.83 -9.21 -29.49
N PRO A 887 44.35 -9.15 -28.24
CA PRO A 887 45.79 -9.08 -28.01
C PRO A 887 46.49 -10.39 -28.43
N SER A 888 47.64 -10.28 -29.11
CA SER A 888 48.34 -11.39 -29.76
C SER A 888 48.73 -12.55 -28.84
N ASP A 889 49.01 -12.27 -27.56
CA ASP A 889 49.83 -13.14 -26.71
C ASP A 889 49.09 -13.78 -25.51
N VAL A 890 47.75 -13.70 -25.45
CA VAL A 890 46.97 -14.27 -24.34
C VAL A 890 46.70 -15.76 -24.56
N MET A 891 47.63 -16.61 -24.13
CA MET A 891 47.43 -18.07 -24.14
C MET A 891 46.21 -18.49 -23.31
N GLY A 892 45.19 -19.04 -23.96
CA GLY A 892 44.12 -19.82 -23.34
C GLY A 892 42.69 -19.27 -23.50
N ALA A 893 42.50 -18.03 -23.94
CA ALA A 893 41.17 -17.44 -24.16
C ALA A 893 40.87 -17.33 -25.67
N THR A 894 40.02 -18.21 -26.21
CA THR A 894 39.71 -18.22 -27.66
C THR A 894 38.88 -17.01 -28.11
N ASP A 895 37.96 -16.55 -27.26
CA ASP A 895 36.87 -15.64 -27.66
C ASP A 895 36.67 -14.44 -26.71
N GLY A 896 37.69 -14.09 -25.93
CA GLY A 896 37.65 -12.97 -24.98
C GLY A 896 38.52 -11.78 -25.38
N VAL A 897 38.09 -10.58 -24.97
CA VAL A 897 38.87 -9.35 -25.05
C VAL A 897 39.35 -8.96 -23.65
N ASN A 898 40.62 -8.60 -23.51
CA ASN A 898 41.15 -8.03 -22.27
C ASN A 898 40.67 -6.57 -22.11
N ILE A 899 40.03 -6.26 -20.98
CA ILE A 899 39.54 -4.92 -20.64
C ILE A 899 40.19 -4.36 -19.36
N PHE A 900 41.26 -5.00 -18.85
CA PHE A 900 41.93 -4.62 -17.59
C PHE A 900 42.29 -3.12 -17.52
N ASP A 901 42.95 -2.59 -18.55
CA ASP A 901 43.38 -1.17 -18.60
C ASP A 901 42.20 -0.18 -18.79
N LYS A 902 40.98 -0.68 -18.98
CA LYS A 902 39.74 0.10 -19.06
C LYS A 902 38.91 0.07 -17.78
N ILE A 903 39.25 -0.79 -16.80
CA ILE A 903 38.50 -0.85 -15.54
C ILE A 903 38.84 0.38 -14.71
N VAL A 904 37.83 1.22 -14.44
CA VAL A 904 37.99 2.34 -13.53
C VAL A 904 37.95 1.80 -12.10
N ILE A 905 39.01 2.05 -11.31
CA ILE A 905 39.11 1.59 -9.92
C ILE A 905 38.88 2.77 -8.98
N THR A 906 37.80 2.73 -8.19
CA THR A 906 37.40 3.83 -7.29
C THR A 906 37.26 3.39 -5.82
N LYS A 907 36.90 4.33 -4.95
CA LYS A 907 36.52 4.09 -3.55
C LYS A 907 35.08 4.52 -3.30
N ILE A 908 34.27 3.59 -2.80
CA ILE A 908 32.87 3.85 -2.42
C ILE A 908 32.69 3.42 -0.97
N GLY A 909 32.54 4.39 -0.06
CA GLY A 909 32.73 4.17 1.37
C GLY A 909 34.15 3.68 1.64
N LYS A 910 34.29 2.55 2.35
CA LYS A 910 35.59 1.87 2.54
C LYS A 910 35.99 0.92 1.41
N TYR A 911 35.01 0.48 0.60
CA TYR A 911 35.17 -0.58 -0.38
C TYR A 911 35.93 -0.12 -1.62
N THR A 912 36.71 -1.04 -2.21
CA THR A 912 37.28 -0.84 -3.54
C THR A 912 36.20 -1.13 -4.57
N SER A 913 36.06 -0.30 -5.59
CA SER A 913 35.05 -0.45 -6.65
C SER A 913 35.76 -0.72 -7.97
N PHE A 914 35.37 -1.77 -8.69
CA PHE A 914 35.80 -2.03 -10.08
C PHE A 914 34.64 -1.68 -11.02
N GLU A 915 34.84 -0.74 -11.94
CA GLU A 915 33.75 -0.12 -12.70
C GLU A 915 33.96 -0.23 -14.21
N TYR A 916 32.90 -0.56 -14.95
CA TYR A 916 32.93 -0.69 -16.41
C TYR A 916 31.56 -0.36 -17.05
N PRO A 917 31.49 0.44 -18.12
CA PRO A 917 30.30 0.59 -18.94
C PRO A 917 30.22 -0.54 -19.97
N VAL A 918 29.13 -1.32 -19.97
CA VAL A 918 28.88 -2.42 -20.93
C VAL A 918 27.56 -2.21 -21.67
N VAL A 919 27.52 -2.58 -22.96
CA VAL A 919 26.29 -2.55 -23.77
C VAL A 919 25.86 -3.96 -24.17
N VAL A 920 24.57 -4.27 -23.96
CA VAL A 920 23.96 -5.56 -24.34
C VAL A 920 22.74 -5.30 -25.22
N ASN A 921 22.89 -5.49 -26.53
CA ASN A 921 21.83 -5.29 -27.51
C ASN A 921 20.77 -6.41 -27.43
N PRO A 922 19.56 -6.21 -27.97
CA PRO A 922 18.55 -7.26 -28.05
C PRO A 922 19.09 -8.56 -28.69
N GLN A 923 18.71 -9.71 -28.12
CA GLN A 923 19.22 -11.05 -28.42
C GLN A 923 20.70 -11.31 -28.05
N GLU A 924 21.46 -10.32 -27.53
CA GLU A 924 22.85 -10.55 -27.12
C GLU A 924 22.98 -11.14 -25.71
N LYS A 925 24.11 -11.81 -25.51
CA LYS A 925 24.59 -12.29 -24.23
C LYS A 925 26.06 -11.89 -24.06
N VAL A 926 26.38 -11.29 -22.92
CA VAL A 926 27.69 -10.76 -22.57
C VAL A 926 28.07 -11.25 -21.18
N SER A 927 29.32 -11.71 -20.99
CA SER A 927 29.91 -11.96 -19.67
C SER A 927 31.10 -11.02 -19.43
N LEU A 928 31.10 -10.33 -18.29
CA LEU A 928 32.27 -9.62 -17.74
C LEU A 928 32.93 -10.52 -16.69
N ILE A 929 34.23 -10.77 -16.81
CA ILE A 929 35.00 -11.58 -15.85
C ILE A 929 36.00 -10.66 -15.14
N PHE A 930 35.96 -10.63 -13.80
CA PHE A 930 36.91 -9.93 -12.94
C PHE A 930 37.71 -10.94 -12.12
N ASN A 931 39.03 -10.91 -12.25
CA ASN A 931 39.96 -11.65 -11.42
C ASN A 931 40.64 -10.70 -10.43
N TYR A 932 40.70 -11.06 -9.15
CA TYR A 932 41.36 -10.24 -8.13
C TYR A 932 41.95 -11.07 -6.98
N ASP A 933 43.05 -10.59 -6.42
CA ASP A 933 43.56 -11.05 -5.12
C ASP A 933 42.70 -10.43 -4.00
N LEU A 934 42.27 -11.24 -3.03
CA LEU A 934 41.60 -10.76 -1.82
C LEU A 934 42.62 -10.07 -0.86
N PRO A 935 42.15 -9.25 0.09
CA PRO A 935 43.03 -8.58 1.05
C PRO A 935 43.80 -9.58 1.92
N ALA A 936 45.03 -9.24 2.30
CA ALA A 936 45.91 -10.11 3.09
C ALA A 936 45.37 -10.49 4.50
N SER A 937 44.35 -9.79 5.00
CA SER A 937 43.61 -10.16 6.22
C SER A 937 42.80 -11.45 6.08
N LEU A 938 42.39 -11.80 4.85
CA LEU A 938 41.63 -13.00 4.48
C LEU A 938 42.51 -14.18 4.03
N SER A 939 43.82 -13.97 3.86
CA SER A 939 44.76 -15.02 3.43
C SER A 939 44.87 -16.19 4.42
N ALA A 940 45.10 -17.37 3.87
CA ALA A 940 45.14 -18.63 4.58
C ALA A 940 46.38 -18.79 5.48
N LYS A 941 46.16 -19.01 6.77
CA LYS A 941 47.21 -19.34 7.75
C LYS A 941 47.28 -20.86 7.94
N LYS A 942 48.39 -21.38 8.48
CA LYS A 942 48.60 -22.84 8.63
C LYS A 942 47.66 -23.51 9.63
N ASP A 943 47.13 -22.76 10.59
CA ASP A 943 46.56 -23.33 11.84
C ASP A 943 45.04 -23.56 11.78
N GLY A 944 44.47 -23.61 10.56
CA GLY A 944 43.05 -23.80 10.29
C GLY A 944 42.21 -22.52 10.47
N ASN A 945 41.58 -22.05 9.40
CA ASN A 945 40.98 -20.71 9.36
C ASN A 945 39.45 -20.76 9.22
N LYS A 946 38.86 -19.56 9.26
CA LYS A 946 37.51 -19.29 8.80
C LYS A 946 37.58 -18.49 7.50
N TYR A 947 36.60 -18.68 6.63
CA TYR A 947 36.29 -17.75 5.54
C TYR A 947 34.87 -17.24 5.79
N SER A 948 34.68 -15.92 5.71
CA SER A 948 33.36 -15.32 5.81
C SER A 948 33.11 -14.41 4.61
N LEU A 949 31.88 -14.41 4.11
CA LEU A 949 31.43 -13.61 2.97
C LEU A 949 30.12 -12.91 3.33
N VAL A 950 30.08 -11.62 3.06
CA VAL A 950 28.85 -10.83 2.98
C VAL A 950 28.64 -10.45 1.52
N TRP A 951 27.69 -11.10 0.86
CA TRP A 951 27.27 -10.77 -0.49
C TRP A 951 25.97 -9.96 -0.41
N GLN A 952 26.09 -8.66 -0.69
CA GLN A 952 24.98 -7.71 -0.59
C GLN A 952 24.12 -7.72 -1.86
N LYS A 953 22.80 -7.75 -1.66
CA LYS A 953 21.79 -7.62 -2.70
C LYS A 953 21.59 -6.16 -3.10
N GLN A 954 21.41 -5.92 -4.40
CA GLN A 954 20.97 -4.64 -4.94
C GLN A 954 19.45 -4.45 -4.75
N PRO A 955 18.97 -3.27 -4.29
CA PRO A 955 17.56 -2.92 -4.38
C PRO A 955 17.06 -2.96 -5.84
N GLY A 956 15.78 -3.22 -6.08
CA GLY A 956 15.22 -3.23 -7.44
C GLY A 956 15.35 -4.53 -8.25
N THR A 957 16.15 -5.51 -7.81
CA THR A 957 16.30 -6.82 -8.47
C THR A 957 15.52 -7.92 -7.75
N GLN A 958 15.09 -8.99 -8.43
CA GLN A 958 14.37 -10.13 -7.81
C GLN A 958 14.71 -11.51 -8.43
N ASN A 959 15.54 -11.56 -9.48
CA ASN A 959 15.81 -12.80 -10.24
C ASN A 959 17.30 -12.97 -10.60
N ASP A 960 18.20 -12.37 -9.83
CA ASP A 960 19.65 -12.51 -10.04
C ASP A 960 20.09 -13.93 -9.64
N SER A 961 20.45 -14.74 -10.65
CA SER A 961 20.88 -16.13 -10.44
C SER A 961 22.31 -16.17 -9.93
N ILE A 962 22.54 -16.67 -8.72
CA ILE A 962 23.86 -16.70 -8.09
C ILE A 962 24.42 -18.12 -7.97
N ARG A 963 25.74 -18.22 -8.20
CA ARG A 963 26.56 -19.38 -7.87
C ARG A 963 27.75 -18.91 -7.04
N PHE A 964 27.91 -19.45 -5.84
CA PHE A 964 29.11 -19.29 -5.03
C PHE A 964 29.89 -20.61 -4.97
N MET A 965 31.20 -20.55 -5.14
CA MET A 965 32.11 -21.69 -4.98
C MET A 965 33.32 -21.31 -4.12
N PHE A 966 33.56 -22.03 -3.03
CA PHE A 966 34.77 -21.88 -2.22
C PHE A 966 35.60 -23.17 -2.29
N VAL A 967 36.85 -23.05 -2.73
CA VAL A 967 37.84 -24.13 -2.69
C VAL A 967 38.82 -23.83 -1.57
N SER A 968 38.90 -24.73 -0.59
CA SER A 968 39.73 -24.52 0.58
C SER A 968 41.23 -24.55 0.25
N PRO A 969 42.03 -23.67 0.89
CA PRO A 969 43.48 -23.69 0.78
C PRO A 969 44.11 -25.02 1.20
N PHE A 970 45.22 -25.37 0.57
CA PHE A 970 46.12 -26.48 0.95
C PHE A 970 45.47 -27.88 1.03
N GLY A 971 44.27 -28.09 0.46
CA GLY A 971 43.54 -29.36 0.53
C GLY A 971 42.87 -29.66 1.88
N THR A 972 42.77 -28.66 2.75
CA THR A 972 42.06 -28.74 4.04
C THR A 972 40.58 -29.11 3.86
N LYS A 973 39.97 -29.80 4.83
CA LYS A 973 38.55 -30.18 4.74
C LYS A 973 37.63 -29.08 5.28
N ILE A 974 36.52 -28.85 4.60
CA ILE A 974 35.52 -27.87 5.02
C ILE A 974 34.66 -28.45 6.14
N SER A 975 34.54 -27.69 7.23
CA SER A 975 33.72 -28.00 8.40
C SER A 975 32.61 -26.97 8.55
N LEU A 976 31.36 -27.44 8.50
CA LEU A 976 30.18 -26.62 8.72
C LEU A 976 29.91 -26.52 10.23
N PRO A 977 29.87 -25.32 10.84
CA PRO A 977 29.48 -25.18 12.25
C PRO A 977 28.08 -25.75 12.52
N GLY A 978 27.90 -26.33 13.72
CA GLY A 978 26.63 -26.93 14.13
C GLY A 978 25.46 -25.93 14.07
N ARG A 979 24.27 -26.43 13.71
CA ARG A 979 23.06 -25.68 13.29
C ARG A 979 22.52 -24.60 14.24
N ILE A 980 23.10 -24.41 15.43
CA ILE A 980 22.47 -23.74 16.57
C ILE A 980 22.45 -22.21 16.43
N ASN A 981 23.45 -21.57 15.81
CA ASN A 981 23.60 -20.10 15.85
C ASN A 981 23.33 -19.35 14.54
N GLN A 982 23.58 -19.95 13.36
CA GLN A 982 23.08 -19.46 12.07
C GLN A 982 22.85 -20.66 11.12
N PRO A 983 21.74 -20.70 10.37
CA PRO A 983 21.58 -21.66 9.28
C PRO A 983 22.51 -21.26 8.14
N ILE A 984 23.55 -22.06 7.89
CA ILE A 984 24.33 -21.97 6.67
C ILE A 984 23.40 -22.29 5.50
N PRO A 985 23.45 -21.55 4.37
CA PRO A 985 22.69 -21.90 3.18
C PRO A 985 22.93 -23.36 2.77
N ALA A 986 21.90 -24.04 2.24
CA ALA A 986 22.02 -25.43 1.84
C ALA A 986 22.89 -25.58 0.58
N GLY A 987 24.20 -25.72 0.79
CA GLY A 987 25.21 -25.97 -0.25
C GLY A 987 25.62 -27.44 -0.33
N ILE A 988 26.22 -27.81 -1.45
CA ILE A 988 26.90 -29.10 -1.65
C ILE A 988 28.31 -28.97 -1.10
N VAL A 989 28.75 -29.93 -0.28
CA VAL A 989 30.12 -30.00 0.24
C VAL A 989 30.77 -31.30 -0.18
N THR A 990 31.92 -31.21 -0.85
CA THR A 990 32.73 -32.34 -1.31
C THR A 990 34.17 -32.13 -0.84
N ASP A 991 34.50 -32.70 0.32
CA ASP A 991 35.80 -32.59 1.02
C ASP A 991 36.39 -31.17 1.16
N ASN A 992 37.02 -30.66 0.12
CA ASN A 992 37.70 -29.35 0.06
C ASN A 992 36.91 -28.28 -0.71
N VAL A 993 35.73 -28.59 -1.25
CA VAL A 993 34.89 -27.64 -2.02
C VAL A 993 33.52 -27.47 -1.38
N TYR A 994 33.06 -26.21 -1.29
CA TYR A 994 31.69 -25.82 -0.98
C TYR A 994 31.08 -25.13 -2.22
N GLU A 995 29.93 -25.59 -2.70
CA GLU A 995 29.16 -24.95 -3.77
C GLU A 995 27.75 -24.59 -3.29
N TYR A 996 27.30 -23.37 -3.59
CA TYR A 996 25.94 -22.89 -3.33
C TYR A 996 25.36 -22.24 -4.58
N LYS A 997 24.08 -22.53 -4.87
CA LYS A 997 23.32 -22.01 -6.02
C LYS A 997 21.95 -21.56 -5.54
N SER A 998 21.52 -20.35 -5.92
CA SER A 998 20.24 -19.77 -5.48
C SER A 998 19.86 -18.55 -6.33
N ILE A 999 18.76 -17.89 -5.98
CA ILE A 999 18.42 -16.53 -6.42
C ILE A 999 18.74 -15.58 -5.26
N LEU A 1000 19.38 -14.44 -5.54
CA LEU A 1000 19.76 -13.46 -4.52
C LEU A 1000 18.56 -12.57 -4.12
N ASN A 1001 17.63 -13.14 -3.35
CA ASN A 1001 16.43 -12.44 -2.88
C ASN A 1001 16.62 -11.62 -1.60
N SER A 1002 17.67 -11.87 -0.81
CA SER A 1002 18.07 -11.06 0.35
C SER A 1002 19.59 -10.98 0.44
N ASP A 1003 20.12 -10.18 1.37
CA ASP A 1003 21.57 -10.20 1.66
C ASP A 1003 22.01 -11.59 2.13
N LEU A 1004 23.10 -12.10 1.54
CA LEU A 1004 23.65 -13.41 1.82
C LEU A 1004 24.85 -13.27 2.76
N ARG A 1005 24.81 -13.96 3.90
CA ARG A 1005 25.92 -14.06 4.85
C ARG A 1005 26.33 -15.51 5.02
N LEU A 1006 27.60 -15.80 4.78
CA LEU A 1006 28.17 -17.14 4.75
C LEU A 1006 29.42 -17.20 5.64
N ASN A 1007 29.54 -18.27 6.43
CA ASN A 1007 30.65 -18.50 7.36
C ASN A 1007 31.08 -19.97 7.26
N LEU A 1008 32.26 -20.21 6.70
CA LEU A 1008 32.88 -21.52 6.58
C LEU A 1008 34.08 -21.63 7.53
N SER A 1009 34.34 -22.84 8.04
CA SER A 1009 35.60 -23.17 8.73
C SER A 1009 36.30 -24.28 7.95
N TYR A 1010 37.64 -24.30 7.93
CA TYR A 1010 38.39 -25.36 7.25
C TYR A 1010 39.68 -25.73 8.00
N ARG A 1011 40.02 -27.02 8.00
CA ARG A 1011 41.15 -27.63 8.72
C ARG A 1011 41.75 -28.82 7.98
#